data_AF-A0A2G9G3L0-F1
#
_entry.id   AF-A0A2G9G3L0-F1
#
_cell.length_a   1.000
_cell.length_b   1.000
_cell.length_c   1.000
_cell.angle_alpha   90.00
_cell.angle_beta   90.00
_cell.angle_gamma   90.00
#
_symmetry.space_group_name_H-M   'P 1'
#
loop_
_entity.id
_entity.type
_entity.pdbx_description
1 polymer ?
#
loop_
_entity_poly.entity_id
_entity_poly.type
_entity_poly.pdbx_seq_one_letter_code
_entity_poly.pdbx_strand_id
1 'polypeptide(L)'
;MLSNGIVVEDRSLVEGCYFRAVALLFDAENCVRCSAVRAVSQWGQLLVALNPDETKRDWSDALFVQLCLMIRDTDMEIRVTAFNALGKIQTVSEDILLQTLSKKASAATKQKSYPGQYTAKLFKVPATAAAFALVHGLEDEFYQVRKSACHALKMLTVLSAEFSRGVVHILIDMLNDDSMVVRLQALETLHCMAMHDYLKVEESHLDMLLGSLMDNNALIRSAARKTVHLTKLQKLAMFRSCIESLIKNLELYPQDEADIFNVLYKIGREHGKFVINIIKEVSQELEPTFDGHLAMNNVRTAALLVLAISAPMSLEQKICSIPPQIFSYAVTLLDRLSCGLADVMDQNTILAYLSHCSRFTFASASENFEGQALDSHLKDIRLWKKSGEICHLFSESMELKKVTSLLHGNLLDPHVKKASFSEAVLRKMVDLWPLIQLGCMNEVIQTLRSWKEELRNYTCASHRPDGASIFALKYLHVIKLIGKAWACYSSLKNLQFKGMGGLEALLIKTERRLKEMLYRFAGLSREENLHILELMLVTYTLKFSYGGTCCLEYYMNRLNFVLSRVEYLRKEGSLELSDFVIELQNISCEIGNSEDGSINKLCLLQKCLNLFSLKHFVLSRELKYLDAEVDVCGNDFQNPLPFISGLPVGIPVDITLYNISSEIRLWLEITLGESLTQFVFLDLHEFGGLNEMRKFTFVAPFYKTPNVKYFSLKVSIAMECMSESHHFKHRNGPKYELVHLCKGREVHLSMAVK
;
A
#
# COMPACT_ATOMS: atom_id res chain seq x y z
N MET A 1 -22.82 -9.78 0.14
CA MET A 1 -22.87 -10.29 1.52
C MET A 1 -24.14 -9.74 2.15
N LEU A 2 -24.99 -10.62 2.69
CA LEU A 2 -26.11 -10.23 3.53
C LEU A 2 -25.53 -9.78 4.88
N SER A 3 -25.53 -8.47 5.10
CA SER A 3 -25.19 -7.85 6.38
C SER A 3 -26.32 -8.08 7.39
N ASN A 4 -25.92 -8.37 8.64
CA ASN A 4 -26.73 -8.47 9.87
C ASN A 4 -27.50 -9.78 10.11
N GLY A 5 -26.99 -10.58 11.04
CA GLY A 5 -27.78 -10.94 12.23
C GLY A 5 -28.91 -11.97 12.10
N ILE A 6 -28.84 -12.93 11.19
CA ILE A 6 -29.69 -14.14 11.27
C ILE A 6 -28.80 -15.36 11.05
N VAL A 7 -28.47 -16.07 12.13
CA VAL A 7 -27.94 -17.43 12.02
C VAL A 7 -29.15 -18.30 11.67
N VAL A 8 -29.33 -18.59 10.38
CA VAL A 8 -30.33 -19.56 9.95
C VAL A 8 -29.75 -20.95 10.22
N GLU A 9 -30.02 -21.50 11.40
CA GLU A 9 -29.61 -22.86 11.78
C GLU A 9 -30.58 -23.93 11.25
N ASP A 10 -31.75 -23.52 10.74
CA ASP A 10 -32.75 -24.41 10.18
C ASP A 10 -32.33 -24.91 8.79
N ARG A 11 -31.72 -26.10 8.76
CA ARG A 11 -31.34 -26.81 7.54
C ARG A 11 -32.50 -26.97 6.56
N SER A 12 -33.72 -27.22 7.04
CA SER A 12 -34.88 -27.46 6.17
C SER A 12 -35.30 -26.20 5.41
N LEU A 13 -35.22 -25.04 6.08
CA LEU A 13 -35.46 -23.73 5.47
C LEU A 13 -34.39 -23.40 4.43
N VAL A 14 -33.11 -23.61 4.77
CA VAL A 14 -31.99 -23.38 3.85
C VAL A 14 -32.09 -24.28 2.62
N GLU A 15 -32.42 -25.56 2.81
CA GLU A 15 -32.62 -26.53 1.73
C GLU A 15 -33.80 -26.13 0.84
N GLY A 16 -34.93 -25.72 1.42
CA GLY A 16 -36.08 -25.21 0.67
C GLY A 16 -35.77 -23.96 -0.15
N CYS A 17 -35.07 -22.99 0.43
CA CYS A 17 -34.59 -21.79 -0.25
C CYS A 17 -33.63 -22.13 -1.40
N TYR A 18 -32.70 -23.05 -1.17
CA TYR A 18 -31.76 -23.52 -2.18
C TYR A 18 -32.50 -24.16 -3.36
N PHE A 19 -33.36 -25.14 -3.14
CA PHE A 19 -34.07 -25.82 -4.22
C PHE A 19 -35.05 -24.89 -4.95
N ARG A 20 -35.66 -23.93 -4.25
CA ARG A 20 -36.49 -22.91 -4.92
C ARG A 20 -35.65 -22.02 -5.83
N ALA A 21 -34.47 -21.59 -5.37
CA ALA A 21 -33.55 -20.82 -6.21
C ALA A 21 -33.04 -21.62 -7.41
N VAL A 22 -32.75 -22.91 -7.21
CA VAL A 22 -32.36 -23.83 -8.29
C VAL A 22 -33.45 -23.94 -9.36
N ALA A 23 -34.73 -24.01 -8.98
CA ALA A 23 -35.83 -24.02 -9.96
C ALA A 23 -35.89 -22.73 -10.80
N LEU A 24 -35.59 -21.58 -10.19
CA LEU A 24 -35.57 -20.27 -10.86
C LEU A 24 -34.38 -20.07 -11.81
N LEU A 25 -33.41 -21.00 -11.83
CA LEU A 25 -32.33 -20.99 -12.83
C LEU A 25 -32.85 -21.20 -14.27
N PHE A 26 -34.05 -21.77 -14.42
CA PHE A 26 -34.66 -22.06 -15.72
C PHE A 26 -35.78 -21.08 -16.09
N ASP A 27 -35.85 -19.94 -15.41
CA ASP A 27 -36.86 -18.92 -15.67
C ASP A 27 -36.67 -18.27 -17.06
N ALA A 28 -37.76 -17.78 -17.67
CA ALA A 28 -37.70 -17.12 -18.96
C ALA A 28 -36.96 -15.78 -18.89
N GLU A 29 -37.04 -15.08 -17.75
CA GLU A 29 -36.49 -13.74 -17.57
C GLU A 29 -35.02 -13.77 -17.13
N ASN A 30 -34.16 -13.03 -17.85
CA ASN A 30 -32.72 -12.99 -17.57
C ASN A 30 -32.43 -12.44 -16.16
N CYS A 31 -33.18 -11.45 -15.69
CA CYS A 31 -32.99 -10.85 -14.36
C CYS A 31 -33.32 -11.84 -13.22
N VAL A 32 -34.30 -12.71 -13.44
CA VAL A 32 -34.70 -13.76 -12.49
C VAL A 32 -33.61 -14.83 -12.45
N ARG A 33 -33.16 -15.33 -13.60
CA ARG A 33 -32.05 -16.29 -13.67
C ARG A 33 -30.77 -15.74 -13.05
N CYS A 34 -30.40 -14.49 -13.31
CA CYS A 34 -29.23 -13.84 -12.70
C CYS A 34 -29.33 -13.78 -11.17
N SER A 35 -30.50 -13.38 -10.64
CA SER A 35 -30.77 -13.37 -9.20
C SER A 35 -30.76 -14.78 -8.61
N ALA A 36 -31.27 -15.76 -9.34
CA ALA A 36 -31.28 -17.17 -8.97
C ALA A 36 -29.85 -17.72 -8.85
N VAL A 37 -28.93 -17.41 -9.76
CA VAL A 37 -27.50 -17.80 -9.63
C VAL A 37 -26.89 -17.28 -8.32
N ARG A 38 -27.16 -16.02 -7.97
CA ARG A 38 -26.67 -15.43 -6.70
C ARG A 38 -27.28 -16.13 -5.50
N ALA A 39 -28.58 -16.41 -5.53
CA ALA A 39 -29.29 -17.11 -4.47
C ALA A 39 -28.78 -18.55 -4.31
N VAL A 40 -28.63 -19.31 -5.40
CA VAL A 40 -28.05 -20.66 -5.42
C VAL A 40 -26.65 -20.66 -4.83
N SER A 41 -25.79 -19.69 -5.21
CA SER A 41 -24.45 -19.55 -4.64
C SER A 41 -24.46 -19.33 -3.13
N GLN A 42 -25.28 -18.42 -2.61
CA GLN A 42 -25.31 -18.09 -1.18
C GLN A 42 -25.99 -19.17 -0.33
N TRP A 43 -27.20 -19.58 -0.71
CA TRP A 43 -27.93 -20.63 0.02
C TRP A 43 -27.25 -21.99 -0.10
N GLY A 44 -26.64 -22.29 -1.25
CA GLY A 44 -25.86 -23.51 -1.43
C GLY A 44 -24.63 -23.56 -0.53
N GLN A 45 -23.89 -22.46 -0.38
CA GLN A 45 -22.74 -22.41 0.54
C GLN A 45 -23.17 -22.60 2.00
N LEU A 46 -24.30 -22.01 2.39
CA LEU A 46 -24.88 -22.21 3.73
C LEU A 46 -25.33 -23.67 3.91
N LEU A 47 -25.96 -24.26 2.89
CA LEU A 47 -26.37 -25.66 2.92
C LEU A 47 -25.15 -26.60 3.07
N VAL A 48 -24.05 -26.34 2.35
CA VAL A 48 -22.79 -27.08 2.51
C VAL A 48 -22.26 -26.96 3.94
N ALA A 49 -22.27 -25.77 4.53
CA ALA A 49 -21.79 -25.54 5.88
C ALA A 49 -22.62 -26.27 6.97
N LEU A 50 -23.93 -26.43 6.76
CA LEU A 50 -24.84 -27.10 7.69
C LEU A 50 -24.86 -28.63 7.55
N ASN A 51 -24.26 -29.21 6.51
CA ASN A 51 -24.21 -30.66 6.33
C ASN A 51 -23.05 -31.30 7.13
N PRO A 52 -23.22 -32.55 7.62
CA PRO A 52 -22.14 -33.29 8.26
C PRO A 52 -20.91 -33.41 7.36
N ASP A 53 -19.71 -33.41 7.96
CA ASP A 53 -18.44 -33.40 7.21
C ASP A 53 -18.33 -34.56 6.19
N GLU A 54 -18.93 -35.72 6.46
CA GLU A 54 -18.97 -36.88 5.55
C GLU A 54 -19.67 -36.58 4.22
N THR A 55 -20.70 -35.73 4.21
CA THR A 55 -21.51 -35.40 3.02
C THR A 55 -21.27 -34.00 2.48
N LYS A 56 -20.50 -33.19 3.22
CA LYS A 56 -20.18 -31.80 2.90
C LYS A 56 -19.52 -31.65 1.53
N ARG A 57 -18.63 -32.60 1.18
CA ARG A 57 -17.98 -32.62 -0.14
C ARG A 57 -18.99 -32.88 -1.26
N ASP A 58 -19.88 -33.87 -1.11
CA ASP A 58 -20.89 -34.20 -2.11
C ASP A 58 -21.87 -33.05 -2.35
N TRP A 59 -22.26 -32.31 -1.30
CA TRP A 59 -23.09 -31.11 -1.43
C TRP A 59 -22.33 -29.93 -2.07
N SER A 60 -21.03 -29.79 -1.80
CA SER A 60 -20.22 -28.76 -2.44
C SER A 60 -20.02 -29.05 -3.93
N ASP A 61 -19.80 -30.32 -4.26
CA ASP A 61 -19.77 -30.83 -5.63
C ASP A 61 -21.12 -30.59 -6.32
N ALA A 62 -22.24 -30.90 -5.67
CA ALA A 62 -23.58 -30.66 -6.18
C ALA A 62 -23.80 -29.18 -6.54
N LEU A 63 -23.42 -28.28 -5.63
CA LEU A 63 -23.49 -26.83 -5.85
C LEU A 63 -22.61 -26.39 -7.02
N PHE A 64 -21.38 -26.88 -7.08
CA PHE A 64 -20.43 -26.56 -8.14
C PHE A 64 -20.97 -26.98 -9.51
N VAL A 65 -21.47 -28.21 -9.64
CA VAL A 65 -22.02 -28.73 -10.90
C VAL A 65 -23.33 -28.00 -11.26
N GLN A 66 -24.18 -27.66 -10.28
CA GLN A 66 -25.39 -26.88 -10.51
C GLN A 66 -25.08 -25.50 -11.11
N LEU A 67 -24.06 -24.81 -10.59
CA LEU A 67 -23.62 -23.52 -11.12
C LEU A 67 -22.96 -23.66 -12.51
N CYS A 68 -22.32 -24.80 -12.81
CA CYS A 68 -21.76 -25.05 -14.14
C CYS A 68 -22.82 -25.04 -15.25
N LEU A 69 -24.07 -25.36 -14.95
CA LEU A 69 -25.16 -25.29 -15.93
C LEU A 69 -25.39 -23.86 -16.44
N MET A 70 -25.15 -22.86 -15.59
CA MET A 70 -25.43 -21.45 -15.88
C MET A 70 -24.30 -20.77 -16.64
N ILE A 71 -23.16 -21.44 -16.81
CA ILE A 71 -22.05 -20.96 -17.63
C ILE A 71 -22.43 -20.94 -19.11
N ARG A 72 -23.40 -21.75 -19.53
CA ARG A 72 -23.85 -21.84 -20.94
C ARG A 72 -25.13 -21.04 -21.20
N ASP A 73 -25.49 -20.14 -20.29
CA ASP A 73 -26.67 -19.28 -20.47
C ASP A 73 -26.48 -18.38 -21.69
N THR A 74 -27.60 -18.07 -22.37
CA THR A 74 -27.62 -17.14 -23.50
C THR A 74 -27.19 -15.73 -23.11
N ASP A 75 -27.43 -15.32 -21.87
CA ASP A 75 -27.13 -13.98 -21.38
C ASP A 75 -25.72 -13.88 -20.78
N MET A 76 -24.94 -12.89 -21.25
CA MET A 76 -23.57 -12.64 -20.80
C MET A 76 -23.47 -12.39 -19.29
N GLU A 77 -24.37 -11.60 -18.70
CA GLU A 77 -24.29 -11.24 -17.28
C GLU A 77 -24.52 -12.46 -16.37
N ILE A 78 -25.38 -13.38 -16.80
CA ILE A 78 -25.61 -14.64 -16.10
C ILE A 78 -24.34 -15.50 -16.15
N ARG A 79 -23.69 -15.63 -17.31
CA ARG A 79 -22.43 -16.37 -17.43
C ARG A 79 -21.34 -15.79 -16.52
N VAL A 80 -21.17 -14.46 -16.50
CA VAL A 80 -20.27 -13.77 -15.58
C VAL A 80 -20.62 -14.04 -14.13
N THR A 81 -21.91 -13.97 -13.78
CA THR A 81 -22.38 -14.22 -12.41
C THR A 81 -22.12 -15.66 -11.99
N ALA A 82 -22.26 -16.63 -12.91
CA ALA A 82 -21.98 -18.04 -12.69
C ALA A 82 -20.49 -18.28 -12.40
N PHE A 83 -19.57 -17.74 -13.20
CA PHE A 83 -18.14 -17.86 -12.93
C PHE A 83 -17.71 -17.21 -11.62
N ASN A 84 -18.25 -16.03 -11.31
CA ASN A 84 -18.02 -15.38 -10.02
C ASN A 84 -18.56 -16.20 -8.84
N ALA A 85 -19.63 -16.98 -9.03
CA ALA A 85 -20.14 -17.90 -8.02
C ALA A 85 -19.25 -19.14 -7.86
N LEU A 86 -18.77 -19.73 -8.96
CA LEU A 86 -17.86 -20.89 -8.93
C LEU A 86 -16.57 -20.59 -8.19
N GLY A 87 -15.97 -19.41 -8.43
CA GLY A 87 -14.74 -19.00 -7.74
C GLY A 87 -14.89 -18.80 -6.23
N LYS A 88 -16.10 -18.81 -5.67
CA LYS A 88 -16.34 -18.71 -4.21
C LYS A 88 -16.42 -20.08 -3.53
N ILE A 89 -16.45 -21.17 -4.29
CA ILE A 89 -16.57 -22.52 -3.74
C ILE A 89 -15.21 -22.97 -3.21
N GLN A 90 -15.17 -23.34 -1.94
CA GLN A 90 -13.91 -23.63 -1.23
C GLN A 90 -13.45 -25.08 -1.37
N THR A 91 -14.35 -26.00 -1.69
CA THR A 91 -14.04 -27.44 -1.80
C THR A 91 -14.77 -28.03 -3.00
N VAL A 92 -14.06 -28.73 -3.86
CA VAL A 92 -14.61 -29.43 -5.02
C VAL A 92 -13.76 -30.68 -5.24
N SER A 93 -14.40 -31.80 -5.57
CA SER A 93 -13.68 -33.02 -5.92
C SER A 93 -12.85 -32.85 -7.19
N GLU A 94 -11.64 -33.40 -7.16
CA GLU A 94 -10.67 -33.27 -8.25
C GLU A 94 -11.21 -33.80 -9.58
N ASP A 95 -11.98 -34.88 -9.59
CA ASP A 95 -12.57 -35.44 -10.81
C ASP A 95 -13.59 -34.50 -11.46
N ILE A 96 -14.30 -33.68 -10.67
CA ILE A 96 -15.21 -32.64 -11.19
C ILE A 96 -14.42 -31.47 -11.75
N LEU A 97 -13.39 -31.01 -11.02
CA LEU A 97 -12.50 -29.94 -11.52
C LEU A 97 -11.87 -30.34 -12.86
N LEU A 98 -11.30 -31.54 -12.96
CA LEU A 98 -10.74 -32.06 -14.21
C LEU A 98 -11.80 -32.20 -15.31
N GLN A 99 -13.04 -32.52 -14.95
CA GLN A 99 -14.15 -32.57 -15.92
C GLN A 99 -14.42 -31.21 -16.56
N THR A 100 -14.22 -30.09 -15.85
CA THR A 100 -14.38 -28.74 -16.42
C THR A 100 -13.40 -28.39 -17.53
N LEU A 101 -12.27 -29.12 -17.62
CA LEU A 101 -11.27 -28.97 -18.66
C LEU A 101 -11.49 -29.94 -19.84
N SER A 102 -12.29 -30.99 -19.66
CA SER A 102 -12.48 -32.05 -20.64
C SER A 102 -13.89 -32.06 -21.23
N LYS A 103 -13.98 -32.11 -22.57
CA LYS A 103 -15.23 -32.42 -23.29
C LYS A 103 -15.67 -33.87 -23.08
N LYS A 104 -14.73 -34.79 -22.86
CA LYS A 104 -15.02 -36.22 -22.69
C LYS A 104 -15.29 -36.51 -21.21
N ALA A 105 -16.41 -37.17 -20.94
CA ALA A 105 -16.74 -37.63 -19.59
C ALA A 105 -15.80 -38.76 -19.15
N SER A 106 -15.18 -38.61 -17.98
CA SER A 106 -14.34 -39.65 -17.37
C SER A 106 -15.20 -40.79 -16.82
N ALA A 107 -14.61 -41.97 -16.59
CA ALA A 107 -15.33 -43.09 -16.00
C ALA A 107 -15.89 -42.75 -14.60
N ALA A 108 -15.12 -41.96 -13.82
CA ALA A 108 -15.51 -41.50 -12.49
C ALA A 108 -16.72 -40.55 -12.53
N THR A 109 -16.81 -39.65 -13.50
CA THR A 109 -17.93 -38.69 -13.58
C THR A 109 -19.17 -39.26 -14.25
N LYS A 110 -19.04 -40.25 -15.14
CA LYS A 110 -20.19 -40.92 -15.80
C LYS A 110 -21.14 -41.61 -14.83
N GLN A 111 -20.62 -42.10 -13.70
CA GLN A 111 -21.40 -42.87 -12.72
C GLN A 111 -21.92 -42.00 -11.56
N LYS A 112 -21.51 -40.71 -11.49
CA LYS A 112 -21.85 -39.82 -10.38
C LYS A 112 -23.02 -38.89 -10.74
N SER A 113 -23.99 -38.81 -9.83
CA SER A 113 -25.10 -37.87 -9.88
C SER A 113 -25.31 -37.23 -8.53
N TYR A 114 -25.60 -35.93 -8.52
CA TYR A 114 -25.73 -35.13 -7.32
C TYR A 114 -27.16 -34.61 -7.12
N PRO A 115 -27.58 -34.29 -5.87
CA PRO A 115 -28.83 -33.58 -5.60
C PRO A 115 -28.86 -32.22 -6.29
N GLY A 116 -29.95 -31.87 -6.96
CA GLY A 116 -30.07 -30.61 -7.69
C GLY A 116 -31.12 -30.70 -8.80
N GLN A 117 -31.07 -29.78 -9.76
CA GLN A 117 -31.98 -29.78 -10.90
C GLN A 117 -31.22 -29.56 -12.20
N TYR A 118 -31.25 -30.56 -13.06
CA TYR A 118 -30.58 -30.53 -14.37
C TYR A 118 -31.45 -29.90 -15.45
N THR A 119 -32.76 -30.17 -15.39
CA THR A 119 -33.77 -29.56 -16.26
C THR A 119 -35.03 -29.30 -15.46
N ALA A 120 -35.99 -28.57 -16.03
CA ALA A 120 -37.31 -28.35 -15.42
C ALA A 120 -38.01 -29.63 -14.90
N LYS A 121 -37.64 -30.81 -15.42
CA LYS A 121 -38.25 -32.10 -15.07
C LYS A 121 -37.29 -33.12 -14.41
N LEU A 122 -35.98 -32.85 -14.37
CA LEU A 122 -34.98 -33.79 -13.85
C LEU A 122 -34.29 -33.26 -12.59
N PHE A 123 -34.61 -33.87 -11.45
CA PHE A 123 -34.17 -33.46 -10.10
C PHE A 123 -32.89 -34.17 -9.60
N LYS A 124 -31.98 -34.46 -10.52
CA LYS A 124 -30.61 -34.91 -10.24
C LYS A 124 -29.68 -34.34 -11.31
N VAL A 125 -28.49 -33.91 -10.91
CA VAL A 125 -27.49 -33.33 -11.82
C VAL A 125 -26.35 -34.33 -12.03
N PRO A 126 -26.10 -34.79 -13.26
CA PRO A 126 -24.96 -35.65 -13.53
C PRO A 126 -23.65 -34.86 -13.42
N ALA A 127 -22.59 -35.47 -12.89
CA ALA A 127 -21.29 -34.80 -12.77
C ALA A 127 -20.74 -34.31 -14.14
N THR A 128 -21.14 -34.98 -15.22
CA THR A 128 -20.83 -34.60 -16.60
C THR A 128 -21.41 -33.24 -17.02
N ALA A 129 -22.34 -32.66 -16.27
CA ALA A 129 -22.82 -31.30 -16.51
C ALA A 129 -21.72 -30.24 -16.35
N ALA A 130 -20.67 -30.53 -15.58
CA ALA A 130 -19.49 -29.68 -15.48
C ALA A 130 -18.57 -29.79 -16.72
N ALA A 131 -18.84 -30.68 -17.67
CA ALA A 131 -17.94 -30.94 -18.79
C ALA A 131 -17.64 -29.69 -19.61
N PHE A 132 -16.34 -29.43 -19.79
CA PHE A 132 -15.82 -28.33 -20.59
C PHE A 132 -16.34 -26.94 -20.17
N ALA A 133 -16.78 -26.79 -18.91
CA ALA A 133 -17.35 -25.56 -18.38
C ALA A 133 -16.34 -24.40 -18.37
N LEU A 134 -15.16 -24.60 -17.79
CA LEU A 134 -14.16 -23.54 -17.65
C LEU A 134 -13.55 -23.15 -19.00
N VAL A 135 -13.22 -24.14 -19.84
CA VAL A 135 -12.68 -23.87 -21.18
C VAL A 135 -13.71 -23.11 -22.04
N HIS A 136 -14.99 -23.47 -21.94
CA HIS A 136 -16.04 -22.73 -22.64
C HIS A 136 -16.10 -21.25 -22.25
N GLY A 137 -15.93 -20.92 -20.97
CA GLY A 137 -15.88 -19.53 -20.52
C GLY A 137 -14.62 -18.78 -20.95
N LEU A 138 -13.50 -19.49 -21.10
CA LEU A 138 -12.25 -18.90 -21.59
C LEU A 138 -12.27 -18.67 -23.10
N GLU A 139 -13.04 -19.47 -23.83
CA GLU A 139 -13.29 -19.32 -25.28
C GLU A 139 -14.54 -18.45 -25.58
N ASP A 140 -15.09 -17.75 -24.59
CA ASP A 140 -16.31 -16.96 -24.74
C ASP A 140 -16.11 -15.73 -25.64
N GLU A 141 -17.15 -15.37 -26.39
CA GLU A 141 -17.14 -14.21 -27.28
C GLU A 141 -16.95 -12.88 -26.52
N PHE A 142 -17.40 -12.80 -25.26
CA PHE A 142 -17.28 -11.61 -24.43
C PHE A 142 -16.10 -11.67 -23.48
N TYR A 143 -15.23 -10.65 -23.54
CA TYR A 143 -14.07 -10.55 -22.65
C TYR A 143 -14.45 -10.52 -21.15
N GLN A 144 -15.65 -10.04 -20.80
CA GLN A 144 -16.17 -10.03 -19.43
C GLN A 144 -16.31 -11.46 -18.89
N VAL A 145 -16.83 -12.37 -19.73
CA VAL A 145 -16.98 -13.78 -19.40
C VAL A 145 -15.58 -14.42 -19.30
N ARG A 146 -14.72 -14.22 -20.31
CA ARG A 146 -13.33 -14.73 -20.29
C ARG A 146 -12.56 -14.31 -19.04
N LYS A 147 -12.64 -13.02 -18.68
CA LYS A 147 -12.05 -12.48 -17.44
C LYS A 147 -12.61 -13.19 -16.20
N SER A 148 -13.94 -13.32 -16.10
CA SER A 148 -14.57 -13.96 -14.95
C SER A 148 -14.19 -15.45 -14.83
N ALA A 149 -14.06 -16.15 -15.97
CA ALA A 149 -13.58 -17.52 -16.02
C ALA A 149 -12.10 -17.64 -15.57
N CYS A 150 -11.22 -16.76 -16.06
CA CYS A 150 -9.83 -16.67 -15.57
C CYS A 150 -9.77 -16.40 -14.06
N HIS A 151 -10.61 -15.50 -13.56
CA HIS A 151 -10.67 -15.21 -12.13
C HIS A 151 -11.20 -16.42 -11.32
N ALA A 152 -12.17 -17.16 -11.84
CA ALA A 152 -12.63 -18.41 -11.22
C ALA A 152 -11.49 -19.45 -11.17
N LEU A 153 -10.71 -19.60 -12.25
CA LEU A 153 -9.54 -20.47 -12.27
C LEU A 153 -8.56 -20.14 -11.14
N LYS A 154 -8.23 -18.86 -10.92
CA LYS A 154 -7.35 -18.42 -9.82
C LYS A 154 -7.73 -18.98 -8.46
N MET A 155 -9.03 -19.05 -8.18
CA MET A 155 -9.53 -19.59 -6.91
C MET A 155 -9.49 -21.12 -6.90
N LEU A 156 -9.80 -21.77 -8.03
CA LEU A 156 -9.91 -23.23 -8.14
C LEU A 156 -8.55 -23.93 -8.27
N THR A 157 -7.53 -23.29 -8.85
CA THR A 157 -6.19 -23.88 -9.00
C THR A 157 -5.54 -24.20 -7.64
N VAL A 158 -5.85 -23.43 -6.60
CA VAL A 158 -5.32 -23.69 -5.25
C VAL A 158 -5.87 -24.99 -4.64
N LEU A 159 -6.99 -25.51 -5.15
CA LEU A 159 -7.68 -26.68 -4.59
C LEU A 159 -7.06 -28.03 -5.03
N SER A 160 -6.44 -28.09 -6.21
CA SER A 160 -5.83 -29.33 -6.73
C SER A 160 -4.59 -29.03 -7.60
N ALA A 161 -3.51 -29.75 -7.29
CA ALA A 161 -2.27 -29.70 -8.05
C ALA A 161 -2.39 -30.37 -9.44
N GLU A 162 -3.19 -31.43 -9.56
CA GLU A 162 -3.43 -32.09 -10.84
C GLU A 162 -4.26 -31.19 -11.77
N PHE A 163 -5.32 -30.60 -11.23
CA PHE A 163 -6.11 -29.61 -11.95
C PHE A 163 -5.26 -28.41 -12.39
N SER A 164 -4.44 -27.86 -11.49
CA SER A 164 -3.50 -26.77 -11.82
C SER A 164 -2.61 -27.10 -13.01
N ARG A 165 -2.06 -28.32 -13.08
CA ARG A 165 -1.23 -28.75 -14.21
C ARG A 165 -2.00 -28.74 -15.53
N GLY A 166 -3.27 -29.16 -15.51
CA GLY A 166 -4.15 -29.13 -16.68
C GLY A 166 -4.52 -27.72 -17.14
N VAL A 167 -4.43 -26.71 -16.26
CA VAL A 167 -4.82 -25.32 -16.54
C VAL A 167 -3.68 -24.48 -17.13
N VAL A 168 -2.41 -24.79 -16.84
CA VAL A 168 -1.25 -23.94 -17.19
C VAL A 168 -1.24 -23.55 -18.67
N HIS A 169 -1.34 -24.51 -19.59
CA HIS A 169 -1.26 -24.24 -21.02
C HIS A 169 -2.40 -23.32 -21.49
N ILE A 170 -3.63 -23.54 -20.99
CA ILE A 170 -4.80 -22.73 -21.31
C ILE A 170 -4.59 -21.28 -20.85
N LEU A 171 -4.08 -21.06 -19.63
CA LEU A 171 -3.79 -19.71 -19.14
C LEU A 171 -2.65 -19.03 -19.89
N ILE A 172 -1.65 -19.79 -20.34
CA ILE A 172 -0.58 -19.26 -21.18
C ILE A 172 -1.18 -18.80 -22.52
N ASP A 173 -2.09 -19.56 -23.13
CA ASP A 173 -2.78 -19.14 -24.36
C ASP A 173 -3.58 -17.85 -24.14
N MET A 174 -4.20 -17.67 -22.96
CA MET A 174 -4.91 -16.43 -22.59
C MET A 174 -3.98 -15.20 -22.48
N LEU A 175 -2.66 -15.37 -22.45
CA LEU A 175 -1.72 -14.25 -22.52
C LEU A 175 -1.69 -13.58 -23.90
N ASN A 176 -2.23 -14.22 -24.93
CA ASN A 176 -2.39 -13.64 -26.26
C ASN A 176 -3.82 -13.15 -26.54
N ASP A 177 -4.67 -13.05 -25.51
CA ASP A 177 -6.03 -12.52 -25.65
C ASP A 177 -6.03 -11.08 -26.19
N ASP A 178 -7.00 -10.74 -27.02
CA ASP A 178 -7.16 -9.40 -27.58
C ASP A 178 -7.44 -8.35 -26.49
N SER A 179 -8.13 -8.75 -25.43
CA SER A 179 -8.46 -7.90 -24.29
C SER A 179 -7.32 -7.82 -23.27
N MET A 180 -6.82 -6.60 -23.05
CA MET A 180 -5.83 -6.30 -22.02
C MET A 180 -6.26 -6.79 -20.62
N VAL A 181 -7.56 -6.68 -20.30
CA VAL A 181 -8.09 -7.04 -18.97
C VAL A 181 -8.02 -8.55 -18.76
N VAL A 182 -8.22 -9.33 -19.82
CA VAL A 182 -8.13 -10.80 -19.77
C VAL A 182 -6.67 -11.24 -19.65
N ARG A 183 -5.76 -10.67 -20.46
CA ARG A 183 -4.31 -10.93 -20.35
C ARG A 183 -3.78 -10.67 -18.95
N LEU A 184 -4.17 -9.52 -18.35
CA LEU A 184 -3.77 -9.18 -16.99
C LEU A 184 -4.32 -10.18 -15.96
N GLN A 185 -5.59 -10.58 -16.08
CA GLN A 185 -6.18 -11.56 -15.18
C GLN A 185 -5.51 -12.94 -15.30
N ALA A 186 -5.11 -13.35 -16.51
CA ALA A 186 -4.37 -14.57 -16.76
C ALA A 186 -2.99 -14.53 -16.08
N LEU A 187 -2.23 -13.43 -16.20
CA LEU A 187 -0.97 -13.24 -15.48
C LEU A 187 -1.13 -13.28 -13.96
N GLU A 188 -2.15 -12.61 -13.41
CA GLU A 188 -2.44 -12.67 -11.97
C GLU A 188 -2.75 -14.10 -11.50
N THR A 189 -3.38 -14.89 -12.35
CA THR A 189 -3.70 -16.30 -12.09
C THR A 189 -2.42 -17.14 -12.09
N LEU A 190 -1.58 -17.00 -13.12
CA LEU A 190 -0.27 -17.67 -13.19
C LEU A 190 0.63 -17.28 -12.02
N HIS A 191 0.65 -16.01 -11.62
CA HIS A 191 1.38 -15.54 -10.45
C HIS A 191 0.88 -16.22 -9.16
N CYS A 192 -0.44 -16.33 -8.98
CA CYS A 192 -1.01 -17.04 -7.84
C CYS A 192 -0.62 -18.52 -7.82
N MET A 193 -0.61 -19.18 -8.98
CA MET A 193 -0.14 -20.57 -9.11
C MET A 193 1.35 -20.69 -8.79
N ALA A 194 2.18 -19.72 -9.19
CA ALA A 194 3.61 -19.70 -8.89
C ALA A 194 3.87 -19.54 -7.38
N MET A 195 3.12 -18.67 -6.70
CA MET A 195 3.20 -18.48 -5.24
C MET A 195 2.86 -19.74 -4.43
N HIS A 196 2.11 -20.69 -5.01
CA HIS A 196 1.74 -21.96 -4.39
C HIS A 196 2.51 -23.17 -4.96
N ASP A 197 3.61 -22.94 -5.68
CA ASP A 197 4.44 -24.00 -6.30
C ASP A 197 3.70 -24.91 -7.33
N TYR A 198 2.58 -24.46 -7.88
CA TYR A 198 1.77 -25.20 -8.85
C TYR A 198 2.04 -24.82 -10.31
N LEU A 199 2.77 -23.72 -10.56
CA LEU A 199 3.14 -23.31 -11.91
C LEU A 199 4.35 -24.11 -12.42
N LYS A 200 4.12 -24.99 -13.40
CA LYS A 200 5.17 -25.69 -14.14
C LYS A 200 5.06 -25.35 -15.62
N VAL A 201 5.91 -24.45 -16.09
CA VAL A 201 5.93 -24.01 -17.50
C VAL A 201 6.81 -24.97 -18.30
N GLU A 202 6.25 -25.54 -19.35
CA GLU A 202 7.02 -26.33 -20.33
C GLU A 202 7.79 -25.41 -21.28
N GLU A 203 8.89 -25.91 -21.82
CA GLU A 203 9.76 -25.15 -22.74
C GLU A 203 8.99 -24.61 -23.96
N SER A 204 8.03 -25.38 -24.50
CA SER A 204 7.18 -24.96 -25.62
C SER A 204 6.28 -23.76 -25.32
N HIS A 205 5.94 -23.54 -24.05
CA HIS A 205 5.02 -22.49 -23.62
C HIS A 205 5.75 -21.28 -23.00
N LEU A 206 7.05 -21.40 -22.75
CA LEU A 206 7.84 -20.35 -22.12
C LEU A 206 7.89 -19.06 -22.94
N ASP A 207 8.08 -19.17 -24.26
CA ASP A 207 8.22 -18.00 -25.13
C ASP A 207 6.97 -17.13 -25.14
N MET A 208 5.79 -17.71 -24.94
CA MET A 208 4.53 -16.97 -24.84
C MET A 208 4.43 -16.19 -23.52
N LEU A 209 4.83 -16.81 -22.40
CA LEU A 209 4.94 -16.11 -21.12
C LEU A 209 5.96 -14.97 -21.19
N LEU A 210 7.12 -15.20 -21.79
CA LEU A 210 8.16 -14.19 -21.96
C LEU A 210 7.73 -13.09 -22.94
N GLY A 211 6.93 -13.41 -23.96
CA GLY A 211 6.33 -12.43 -24.86
C GLY A 211 5.50 -11.37 -24.14
N SER A 212 4.87 -11.72 -23.00
CA SER A 212 4.13 -10.76 -22.16
C SER A 212 5.01 -9.68 -21.52
N LEU A 213 6.33 -9.90 -21.42
CA LEU A 213 7.28 -8.85 -21.02
C LEU A 213 7.36 -7.73 -22.06
N MET A 214 6.94 -7.98 -23.30
CA MET A 214 6.99 -7.02 -24.39
C MET A 214 5.63 -6.36 -24.68
N ASP A 215 4.64 -6.53 -23.79
CA ASP A 215 3.33 -5.92 -23.96
C ASP A 215 3.43 -4.38 -23.90
N ASN A 216 2.62 -3.70 -24.72
CA ASN A 216 2.56 -2.24 -24.76
C ASN A 216 2.14 -1.64 -23.40
N ASN A 217 1.39 -2.37 -22.58
CA ASN A 217 0.92 -1.90 -21.29
C ASN A 217 1.88 -2.22 -20.13
N ALA A 218 2.24 -1.19 -19.37
CA ALA A 218 3.16 -1.31 -18.23
C ALA A 218 2.66 -2.24 -17.11
N LEU A 219 1.35 -2.34 -16.88
CA LEU A 219 0.78 -3.22 -15.85
C LEU A 219 0.96 -4.70 -16.21
N ILE A 220 0.78 -5.04 -17.49
CA ILE A 220 1.01 -6.40 -18.00
C ILE A 220 2.49 -6.75 -17.88
N ARG A 221 3.40 -5.86 -18.32
CA ARG A 221 4.84 -6.09 -18.17
C ARG A 221 5.26 -6.29 -16.71
N SER A 222 4.75 -5.48 -15.79
CA SER A 222 5.00 -5.62 -14.35
C SER A 222 4.47 -6.96 -13.80
N ALA A 223 3.25 -7.36 -14.17
CA ALA A 223 2.67 -8.64 -13.75
C ALA A 223 3.44 -9.85 -14.33
N ALA A 224 3.89 -9.75 -15.58
CA ALA A 224 4.74 -10.76 -16.23
C ALA A 224 6.05 -10.92 -15.47
N ARG A 225 6.75 -9.82 -15.15
CA ARG A 225 7.98 -9.82 -14.34
C ARG A 225 7.80 -10.49 -12.97
N LYS A 226 6.70 -10.19 -12.27
CA LYS A 226 6.36 -10.82 -10.98
C LYS A 226 6.09 -12.32 -11.10
N THR A 227 5.55 -12.76 -12.23
CA THR A 227 5.28 -14.17 -12.51
C THR A 227 6.56 -14.90 -12.86
N VAL A 228 7.32 -14.39 -13.83
CA VAL A 228 8.58 -14.96 -14.33
C VAL A 228 9.60 -15.13 -13.20
N HIS A 229 9.68 -14.16 -12.27
CA HIS A 229 10.55 -14.28 -11.09
C HIS A 229 10.33 -15.59 -10.30
N LEU A 230 9.09 -16.05 -10.16
CA LEU A 230 8.75 -17.22 -9.35
C LEU A 230 8.71 -18.52 -10.17
N THR A 231 9.03 -18.48 -11.46
CA THR A 231 8.99 -19.66 -12.33
C THR A 231 10.24 -20.52 -12.17
N LYS A 232 10.05 -21.83 -12.03
CA LYS A 232 11.17 -22.80 -11.96
C LYS A 232 11.66 -23.10 -13.37
N LEU A 233 12.87 -22.65 -13.71
CA LEU A 233 13.48 -22.84 -15.02
C LEU A 233 14.39 -24.08 -14.97
N GLN A 234 13.91 -25.19 -15.51
CA GLN A 234 14.56 -26.50 -15.31
C GLN A 234 15.79 -26.75 -16.20
N LYS A 235 15.91 -26.01 -17.31
CA LYS A 235 16.97 -26.18 -18.32
C LYS A 235 17.73 -24.89 -18.53
N LEU A 236 19.02 -25.00 -18.86
CA LEU A 236 19.87 -23.86 -19.21
C LEU A 236 19.31 -23.06 -20.41
N ALA A 237 18.70 -23.73 -21.40
CA ALA A 237 18.07 -23.07 -22.55
C ALA A 237 16.90 -22.17 -22.13
N MET A 238 16.02 -22.66 -21.25
CA MET A 238 14.91 -21.89 -20.69
C MET A 238 15.41 -20.69 -19.88
N PHE A 239 16.43 -20.91 -19.05
CA PHE A 239 17.09 -19.83 -18.30
C PHE A 239 17.65 -18.76 -19.23
N ARG A 240 18.37 -19.16 -20.28
CA ARG A 240 18.91 -18.24 -21.29
C ARG A 240 17.81 -17.44 -21.99
N SER A 241 16.74 -18.09 -22.45
CA SER A 241 15.61 -17.40 -23.10
C SER A 241 14.97 -16.36 -22.17
N CYS A 242 14.83 -16.69 -20.88
CA CYS A 242 14.32 -15.76 -19.87
C CYS A 242 15.22 -14.54 -19.70
N ILE A 243 16.54 -14.73 -19.57
CA ILE A 243 17.50 -13.63 -19.41
C ILE A 243 17.51 -12.73 -20.65
N GLU A 244 17.58 -13.31 -21.85
CA GLU A 244 17.57 -12.54 -23.11
C GLU A 244 16.24 -11.76 -23.27
N SER A 245 15.11 -12.34 -22.87
CA SER A 245 13.82 -11.65 -22.90
C SER A 245 13.73 -10.50 -21.89
N LEU A 246 14.32 -10.63 -20.71
CA LEU A 246 14.41 -9.54 -19.71
C LEU A 246 15.33 -8.42 -20.19
N ILE A 247 16.46 -8.76 -20.83
CA ILE A 247 17.36 -7.76 -21.44
C ILE A 247 16.63 -7.02 -22.57
N LYS A 248 15.94 -7.75 -23.46
CA LYS A 248 15.13 -7.15 -24.53
C LYS A 248 14.00 -6.26 -23.97
N ASN A 249 13.37 -6.66 -22.86
CA ASN A 249 12.38 -5.83 -22.16
C ASN A 249 13.00 -4.52 -21.69
N LEU A 250 14.21 -4.56 -21.15
CA LEU A 250 14.95 -3.39 -20.69
C LEU A 250 15.36 -2.46 -21.83
N GLU A 251 15.80 -3.02 -22.95
CA GLU A 251 16.18 -2.27 -24.17
C GLU A 251 14.98 -1.52 -24.77
N LEU A 252 13.80 -2.15 -24.80
CA LEU A 252 12.58 -1.54 -25.34
C LEU A 252 11.85 -0.64 -24.34
N TYR A 253 11.98 -0.90 -23.04
CA TYR A 253 11.30 -0.14 -21.97
C TYR A 253 12.26 0.22 -20.81
N PRO A 254 13.17 1.20 -20.99
CA PRO A 254 14.14 1.60 -19.96
C PRO A 254 13.53 2.08 -18.64
N GLN A 255 12.28 2.56 -18.67
CA GLN A 255 11.54 2.97 -17.47
C GLN A 255 11.27 1.81 -16.49
N ASP A 256 11.36 0.56 -16.95
CA ASP A 256 11.14 -0.64 -16.15
C ASP A 256 12.45 -1.14 -15.49
N GLU A 257 13.56 -0.40 -15.59
CA GLU A 257 14.91 -0.82 -15.18
C GLU A 257 15.00 -1.36 -13.76
N ALA A 258 14.47 -0.63 -12.79
CA ALA A 258 14.55 -1.02 -11.38
C ALA A 258 13.88 -2.38 -11.13
N ASP A 259 12.69 -2.60 -11.71
CA ASP A 259 11.97 -3.86 -11.58
C ASP A 259 12.73 -5.01 -12.26
N ILE A 260 13.30 -4.77 -13.44
CA ILE A 260 14.03 -5.78 -14.22
C ILE A 260 15.31 -6.20 -13.48
N PHE A 261 16.05 -5.26 -12.92
CA PHE A 261 17.24 -5.55 -12.12
C PHE A 261 16.91 -6.40 -10.89
N ASN A 262 15.81 -6.07 -10.20
CA ASN A 262 15.34 -6.88 -9.07
C ASN A 262 15.02 -8.32 -9.50
N VAL A 263 14.33 -8.51 -10.63
CA VAL A 263 13.98 -9.83 -11.15
C VAL A 263 15.22 -10.61 -11.59
N LEU A 264 16.14 -10.00 -12.34
CA LEU A 264 17.40 -10.61 -12.76
C LEU A 264 18.22 -11.08 -11.55
N TYR A 265 18.33 -10.25 -10.52
CA TYR A 265 19.05 -10.59 -9.31
C TYR A 265 18.42 -11.79 -8.59
N LYS A 266 17.10 -11.81 -8.41
CA LYS A 266 16.44 -12.91 -7.69
C LYS A 266 16.43 -14.22 -8.47
N ILE A 267 16.11 -14.17 -9.76
CA ILE A 267 16.14 -15.36 -10.64
C ILE A 267 17.55 -15.95 -10.68
N GLY A 268 18.59 -15.11 -10.76
CA GLY A 268 19.96 -15.58 -10.75
C GLY A 268 20.40 -16.20 -9.42
N ARG A 269 19.89 -15.69 -8.28
CA ARG A 269 20.09 -16.31 -6.96
C ARG A 269 19.48 -17.70 -6.85
N GLU A 270 18.31 -17.91 -7.43
CA GLU A 270 17.64 -19.22 -7.46
C GLU A 270 18.32 -20.21 -8.41
N HIS A 271 18.85 -19.73 -9.54
CA HIS A 271 19.40 -20.56 -10.62
C HIS A 271 20.92 -20.41 -10.78
N GLY A 272 21.64 -20.33 -9.65
CA GLY A 272 23.05 -19.99 -9.61
C GLY A 272 23.99 -20.80 -10.51
N LYS A 273 23.72 -22.11 -10.68
CA LYS A 273 24.50 -22.97 -11.60
C LYS A 273 24.41 -22.51 -13.05
N PHE A 274 23.25 -22.03 -13.49
CA PHE A 274 23.05 -21.54 -14.85
C PHE A 274 23.66 -20.15 -15.03
N VAL A 275 23.63 -19.30 -14.00
CA VAL A 275 24.32 -18.00 -14.00
C VAL A 275 25.80 -18.17 -14.30
N ILE A 276 26.48 -19.08 -13.61
CA ILE A 276 27.93 -19.31 -13.80
C ILE A 276 28.24 -19.67 -15.26
N ASN A 277 27.42 -20.52 -15.89
CA ASN A 277 27.61 -20.91 -17.28
C ASN A 277 27.41 -19.72 -18.23
N ILE A 278 26.34 -18.95 -18.06
CA ILE A 278 26.07 -17.77 -18.90
C ILE A 278 27.21 -16.75 -18.76
N ILE A 279 27.61 -16.41 -17.53
CA ILE A 279 28.64 -15.39 -17.31
C ILE A 279 30.01 -15.81 -17.85
N LYS A 280 30.36 -17.10 -17.84
CA LYS A 280 31.58 -17.59 -18.50
C LYS A 280 31.56 -17.31 -19.99
N GLU A 281 30.42 -17.56 -20.65
CA GLU A 281 30.26 -17.33 -22.09
C GLU A 281 30.30 -15.84 -22.45
N VAL A 282 29.64 -14.98 -21.67
CA VAL A 282 29.56 -13.53 -21.95
C VAL A 282 30.64 -12.70 -21.25
N SER A 283 31.66 -13.35 -20.67
CA SER A 283 32.69 -12.67 -19.87
C SER A 283 33.44 -11.58 -20.65
N GLN A 284 33.68 -11.80 -21.95
CA GLN A 284 34.30 -10.82 -22.85
C GLN A 284 33.41 -9.59 -23.11
N GLU A 285 32.08 -9.74 -23.05
CA GLU A 285 31.12 -8.61 -23.18
C GLU A 285 31.10 -7.72 -21.93
N LEU A 286 31.55 -8.23 -20.79
CA LEU A 286 31.59 -7.51 -19.52
C LEU A 286 32.88 -6.71 -19.31
N GLU A 287 33.92 -6.97 -20.11
CA GLU A 287 35.19 -6.25 -20.04
C GLU A 287 35.07 -4.84 -20.65
N PRO A 288 35.56 -3.79 -19.95
CA PRO A 288 35.55 -2.44 -20.50
C PRO A 288 36.48 -2.34 -21.71
N THR A 289 35.99 -1.81 -22.82
CA THR A 289 36.80 -1.57 -24.03
C THR A 289 37.92 -0.56 -23.76
N PHE A 290 39.11 -0.80 -24.34
CA PHE A 290 40.33 0.00 -24.15
C PHE A 290 40.20 1.50 -24.52
N ASP A 291 39.13 1.92 -25.21
CA ASP A 291 38.97 3.28 -25.75
C ASP A 291 38.37 4.31 -24.77
N GLY A 292 38.22 3.97 -23.48
CA GLY A 292 37.81 4.91 -22.43
C GLY A 292 36.38 5.49 -22.54
N HIS A 293 35.68 5.27 -23.66
CA HIS A 293 34.24 5.48 -23.78
C HIS A 293 33.52 4.39 -23.01
N LEU A 294 32.94 4.77 -21.88
CA LEU A 294 32.19 3.90 -20.97
C LEU A 294 31.06 3.17 -21.73
N ALA A 295 31.33 1.94 -22.18
CA ALA A 295 30.32 0.96 -22.59
C ALA A 295 29.31 0.63 -21.46
N MET A 296 29.50 1.21 -20.27
CA MET A 296 28.69 1.03 -19.07
C MET A 296 27.29 1.68 -19.13
N ASN A 297 27.03 2.51 -20.14
CA ASN A 297 25.68 2.96 -20.48
C ASN A 297 24.89 1.92 -21.28
N ASN A 298 25.54 0.84 -21.75
CA ASN A 298 24.83 -0.24 -22.42
C ASN A 298 23.94 -0.97 -21.41
N VAL A 299 22.65 -0.93 -21.70
CA VAL A 299 21.57 -1.56 -20.95
C VAL A 299 21.81 -3.06 -20.77
N ARG A 300 22.32 -3.74 -21.81
CA ARG A 300 22.67 -5.17 -21.79
C ARG A 300 23.79 -5.46 -20.79
N THR A 301 24.88 -4.71 -20.84
CA THR A 301 26.02 -4.90 -19.93
C THR A 301 25.59 -4.69 -18.48
N ALA A 302 24.76 -3.69 -18.19
CA ALA A 302 24.25 -3.46 -16.83
C ALA A 302 23.40 -4.65 -16.33
N ALA A 303 22.51 -5.18 -17.16
CA ALA A 303 21.70 -6.35 -16.82
C ALA A 303 22.55 -7.61 -16.58
N LEU A 304 23.57 -7.86 -17.42
CA LEU A 304 24.50 -8.98 -17.24
C LEU A 304 25.36 -8.82 -15.98
N LEU A 305 25.76 -7.61 -15.61
CA LEU A 305 26.45 -7.33 -14.34
C LEU A 305 25.55 -7.63 -13.14
N VAL A 306 24.27 -7.23 -13.17
CA VAL A 306 23.27 -7.59 -12.13
C VAL A 306 23.14 -9.10 -11.99
N LEU A 307 23.10 -9.82 -13.12
CA LEU A 307 23.05 -11.27 -13.12
C LEU A 307 24.33 -11.87 -12.55
N ALA A 308 25.51 -11.34 -12.89
CA ALA A 308 26.78 -11.85 -12.39
C ALA A 308 26.92 -11.71 -10.87
N ILE A 309 26.52 -10.58 -10.29
CA ILE A 309 26.56 -10.35 -8.84
C ILE A 309 25.51 -11.16 -8.08
N SER A 310 24.58 -11.81 -8.78
CA SER A 310 23.59 -12.71 -8.18
C SER A 310 24.09 -14.14 -8.03
N ALA A 311 25.25 -14.49 -8.59
CA ALA A 311 25.79 -15.84 -8.56
C ALA A 311 26.05 -16.33 -7.11
N PRO A 312 25.86 -17.64 -6.83
CA PRO A 312 26.16 -18.21 -5.52
C PRO A 312 27.67 -18.18 -5.26
N MET A 313 28.06 -17.83 -4.03
CA MET A 313 29.46 -17.74 -3.60
C MET A 313 29.66 -18.35 -2.21
N SER A 314 30.85 -18.87 -1.96
CA SER A 314 31.27 -19.36 -0.63
C SER A 314 31.94 -18.23 0.14
N LEU A 315 31.20 -17.61 1.07
CA LEU A 315 31.70 -16.53 1.94
C LEU A 315 32.77 -17.02 2.93
N GLU A 316 32.66 -18.27 3.40
CA GLU A 316 33.59 -18.88 4.36
C GLU A 316 34.96 -19.14 3.74
N GLN A 317 34.99 -19.61 2.48
CA GLN A 317 36.24 -19.93 1.77
C GLN A 317 36.79 -18.72 0.98
N LYS A 318 36.03 -17.62 0.86
CA LYS A 318 36.34 -16.45 0.01
C LYS A 318 36.64 -16.81 -1.44
N ILE A 319 35.93 -17.81 -1.95
CA ILE A 319 36.05 -18.31 -3.32
C ILE A 319 34.83 -17.87 -4.12
N CYS A 320 35.09 -17.27 -5.28
CA CYS A 320 34.05 -16.90 -6.23
C CYS A 320 34.12 -17.73 -7.51
N SER A 321 32.96 -18.19 -7.99
CA SER A 321 32.81 -18.85 -9.29
C SER A 321 32.75 -17.85 -10.46
N ILE A 322 32.66 -16.55 -10.16
CA ILE A 322 32.66 -15.43 -11.10
C ILE A 322 34.00 -14.69 -10.96
N PRO A 323 34.65 -14.25 -12.04
CA PRO A 323 35.85 -13.43 -11.98
C PRO A 323 35.69 -12.21 -11.04
N PRO A 324 36.57 -12.03 -10.04
CA PRO A 324 36.48 -10.92 -9.08
C PRO A 324 36.42 -9.52 -9.71
N GLN A 325 37.03 -9.35 -10.89
CA GLN A 325 37.04 -8.11 -11.66
C GLN A 325 35.62 -7.64 -12.03
N ILE A 326 34.68 -8.56 -12.25
CA ILE A 326 33.30 -8.25 -12.59
C ILE A 326 32.59 -7.51 -11.46
N PHE A 327 32.92 -7.82 -10.19
CA PHE A 327 32.40 -7.07 -9.04
C PHE A 327 32.94 -5.65 -9.00
N SER A 328 34.21 -5.43 -9.40
CA SER A 328 34.78 -4.09 -9.56
C SER A 328 34.08 -3.30 -10.67
N TYR A 329 33.70 -3.95 -11.77
CA TYR A 329 32.90 -3.31 -12.81
C TYR A 329 31.50 -2.97 -12.31
N ALA A 330 30.85 -3.84 -11.52
CA ALA A 330 29.55 -3.55 -10.95
C ALA A 330 29.55 -2.33 -10.00
N VAL A 331 30.67 -2.01 -9.35
CA VAL A 331 30.79 -0.82 -8.47
C VAL A 331 30.55 0.48 -9.24
N THR A 332 30.91 0.57 -10.53
CA THR A 332 30.67 1.78 -11.32
C THR A 332 29.19 2.02 -11.62
N LEU A 333 28.34 0.99 -11.48
CA LEU A 333 26.89 1.05 -11.64
C LEU A 333 26.15 1.14 -10.29
N LEU A 334 26.85 1.44 -9.19
CA LEU A 334 26.30 1.39 -7.84
C LEU A 334 24.99 2.19 -7.69
N ASP A 335 24.89 3.38 -8.27
CA ASP A 335 23.69 4.21 -8.19
C ASP A 335 22.49 3.52 -8.86
N ARG A 336 22.67 2.99 -10.07
CA ARG A 336 21.63 2.24 -10.81
C ARG A 336 21.23 0.95 -10.09
N LEU A 337 22.21 0.20 -9.60
CA LEU A 337 22.00 -1.01 -8.80
C LEU A 337 21.24 -0.71 -7.52
N SER A 338 21.53 0.41 -6.84
CA SER A 338 20.87 0.80 -5.60
C SER A 338 19.39 1.11 -5.81
N CYS A 339 19.00 1.64 -6.97
CA CYS A 339 17.60 1.85 -7.32
C CYS A 339 16.86 0.53 -7.56
N GLY A 340 17.48 -0.42 -8.27
CA GLY A 340 16.84 -1.72 -8.58
C GLY A 340 16.84 -2.72 -7.43
N LEU A 341 17.82 -2.65 -6.53
CA LEU A 341 17.99 -3.58 -5.40
C LEU A 341 17.60 -2.96 -4.05
N ALA A 342 16.90 -1.82 -4.05
CA ALA A 342 16.50 -1.11 -2.83
C ALA A 342 15.70 -1.97 -1.83
N ASP A 343 14.92 -2.92 -2.35
CA ASP A 343 14.13 -3.87 -1.54
C ASP A 343 15.01 -4.97 -0.89
N VAL A 344 16.22 -5.17 -1.40
CA VAL A 344 17.14 -6.26 -1.00
C VAL A 344 18.27 -5.72 -0.13
N MET A 345 18.93 -4.64 -0.54
CA MET A 345 20.12 -4.07 0.09
C MET A 345 20.15 -2.55 -0.06
N ASP A 346 20.55 -1.81 0.98
CA ASP A 346 20.86 -0.39 0.85
C ASP A 346 22.20 -0.17 0.11
N GLN A 347 22.39 1.04 -0.42
CA GLN A 347 23.55 1.39 -1.25
C GLN A 347 24.90 1.11 -0.57
N ASN A 348 25.04 1.33 0.75
CA ASN A 348 26.29 1.07 1.46
C ASN A 348 26.54 -0.44 1.58
N THR A 349 25.48 -1.22 1.80
CA THR A 349 25.58 -2.68 1.85
C THR A 349 25.95 -3.26 0.49
N ILE A 350 25.41 -2.72 -0.62
CA ILE A 350 25.82 -3.13 -1.99
C ILE A 350 27.29 -2.81 -2.22
N LEU A 351 27.74 -1.59 -1.91
CA LEU A 351 29.14 -1.20 -2.08
C LEU A 351 30.09 -2.06 -1.25
N ALA A 352 29.74 -2.32 0.01
CA ALA A 352 30.51 -3.20 0.89
C ALA A 352 30.61 -4.62 0.33
N TYR A 353 29.48 -5.16 -0.15
CA TYR A 353 29.41 -6.47 -0.77
C TYR A 353 30.30 -6.56 -2.02
N LEU A 354 30.15 -5.63 -2.98
CA LEU A 354 30.93 -5.64 -4.22
C LEU A 354 32.43 -5.46 -3.94
N SER A 355 32.78 -4.55 -3.04
CA SER A 355 34.18 -4.30 -2.64
C SER A 355 34.83 -5.47 -1.91
N HIS A 356 34.02 -6.32 -1.28
CA HIS A 356 34.52 -7.52 -0.63
C HIS A 356 34.72 -8.65 -1.64
N CYS A 357 33.74 -8.85 -2.54
CA CYS A 357 33.78 -9.91 -3.54
C CYS A 357 34.85 -9.67 -4.62
N SER A 358 35.21 -8.42 -4.89
CA SER A 358 36.33 -8.09 -5.78
C SER A 358 37.70 -8.54 -5.27
N ARG A 359 37.79 -8.94 -3.99
CA ARG A 359 39.01 -9.44 -3.35
C ARG A 359 39.04 -10.96 -3.20
N PHE A 360 38.06 -11.68 -3.75
CA PHE A 360 37.97 -13.14 -3.64
C PHE A 360 38.96 -13.85 -4.57
N THR A 361 39.33 -15.07 -4.19
CA THR A 361 40.15 -15.93 -5.04
C THR A 361 39.25 -16.59 -6.09
N PHE A 362 39.63 -16.49 -7.36
CA PHE A 362 38.88 -17.10 -8.47
C PHE A 362 39.19 -18.60 -8.53
N ALA A 363 38.18 -19.46 -8.39
CA ALA A 363 38.36 -20.91 -8.57
C ALA A 363 38.12 -21.30 -10.03
N SER A 364 39.18 -21.66 -10.76
CA SER A 364 39.06 -22.16 -12.11
C SER A 364 38.56 -23.62 -12.12
N ALA A 365 37.27 -23.79 -12.40
CA ALA A 365 36.59 -24.93 -13.01
C ALA A 365 37.15 -26.36 -12.76
N SER A 366 37.27 -26.79 -11.50
CA SER A 366 37.35 -28.22 -11.16
C SER A 366 36.69 -28.62 -9.84
N GLU A 367 36.20 -27.68 -9.03
CA GLU A 367 35.43 -27.98 -7.82
C GLU A 367 33.93 -27.83 -8.10
N ASN A 368 33.26 -28.95 -8.35
CA ASN A 368 31.81 -29.00 -8.47
C ASN A 368 31.17 -28.67 -7.10
N PHE A 369 30.70 -27.43 -6.93
CA PHE A 369 29.85 -27.08 -5.79
C PHE A 369 28.49 -27.77 -5.95
N GLU A 370 28.29 -28.86 -5.20
CA GLU A 370 26.95 -29.35 -4.90
C GLU A 370 26.24 -28.28 -4.07
N GLY A 371 25.25 -27.63 -4.70
CA GLY A 371 24.58 -26.45 -4.17
C GLY A 371 23.93 -26.71 -2.81
N GLN A 372 24.51 -26.14 -1.77
CA GLN A 372 23.73 -25.72 -0.62
C GLN A 372 23.00 -24.42 -1.02
N ALA A 373 21.67 -24.47 -0.95
CA ALA A 373 20.83 -23.30 -1.11
C ALA A 373 21.26 -22.24 -0.09
N LEU A 374 21.52 -21.02 -0.57
CA LEU A 374 22.01 -19.90 0.23
C LEU A 374 20.87 -19.27 1.07
N ASP A 375 20.11 -20.10 1.77
CA ASP A 375 18.96 -19.68 2.59
C ASP A 375 19.35 -19.44 4.07
N SER A 376 20.63 -19.61 4.42
CA SER A 376 21.16 -19.41 5.77
C SER A 376 22.12 -18.23 5.93
N HIS A 377 22.76 -17.71 4.88
CA HIS A 377 23.93 -16.81 5.01
C HIS A 377 23.66 -15.30 4.85
N LEU A 378 22.42 -14.85 4.62
CA LEU A 378 22.06 -13.44 4.82
C LEU A 378 22.04 -13.04 6.32
N LYS A 379 22.12 -14.02 7.23
CA LYS A 379 22.43 -13.80 8.65
C LYS A 379 23.90 -13.42 8.87
N ASP A 380 24.81 -13.74 7.96
CA ASP A 380 26.25 -13.48 8.14
C ASP A 380 26.68 -12.08 7.71
N ILE A 381 25.96 -11.43 6.78
CA ILE A 381 26.13 -9.99 6.55
C ILE A 381 25.68 -9.19 7.78
N ARG A 382 24.72 -9.72 8.57
CA ARG A 382 24.39 -9.17 9.91
C ARG A 382 25.45 -9.48 10.97
N LEU A 383 26.33 -10.46 10.75
CA LEU A 383 27.51 -10.72 11.60
C LEU A 383 28.63 -9.70 11.38
N TRP A 384 28.62 -8.90 10.31
CA TRP A 384 29.63 -7.83 10.14
C TRP A 384 29.27 -6.53 10.88
N LYS A 385 28.08 -6.46 11.47
CA LYS A 385 27.78 -5.53 12.59
C LYS A 385 28.33 -6.02 13.93
N LYS A 386 28.92 -7.22 13.99
CA LYS A 386 29.32 -7.92 15.22
C LYS A 386 30.80 -7.77 15.60
N SER A 387 31.58 -6.95 14.88
CA SER A 387 32.88 -6.45 15.37
C SER A 387 32.69 -5.07 16.01
N GLY A 388 32.29 -5.10 17.28
CA GLY A 388 31.98 -3.95 18.10
C GLY A 388 31.18 -4.46 19.29
N GLU A 389 31.89 -4.96 20.29
CA GLU A 389 31.41 -5.68 21.46
C GLU A 389 30.25 -4.97 22.18
N ILE A 390 29.44 -5.76 22.92
CA ILE A 390 28.25 -5.44 23.73
C ILE A 390 26.93 -5.81 23.04
N CYS A 391 26.53 -7.09 23.14
CA CYS A 391 25.12 -7.52 23.08
C CYS A 391 24.97 -8.99 23.52
N HIS A 392 25.28 -9.29 24.78
CA HIS A 392 24.63 -10.39 25.49
C HIS A 392 23.38 -9.80 26.15
N LEU A 393 22.21 -9.87 25.50
CA LEU A 393 20.88 -9.73 26.15
C LEU A 393 19.67 -9.99 25.22
N PHE A 394 19.84 -10.25 23.93
CA PHE A 394 18.70 -10.49 23.03
C PHE A 394 18.36 -11.98 22.87
N SER A 395 17.58 -12.50 23.82
CA SER A 395 16.84 -13.77 23.69
C SER A 395 15.34 -13.50 23.85
N GLU A 396 14.75 -12.70 22.97
CA GLU A 396 13.31 -12.38 23.04
C GLU A 396 12.66 -12.05 21.68
N SER A 397 13.20 -12.56 20.56
CA SER A 397 12.54 -12.38 19.23
C SER A 397 11.51 -13.47 18.88
N MET A 398 11.32 -14.46 19.76
CA MET A 398 10.35 -15.54 19.58
C MET A 398 8.89 -15.10 19.88
N GLU A 399 8.70 -13.97 20.56
CA GLU A 399 7.36 -13.46 20.98
C GLU A 399 6.68 -12.59 19.90
N LEU A 400 7.39 -12.05 18.91
CA LEU A 400 6.77 -11.11 17.94
C LEU A 400 5.91 -11.80 16.86
N LYS A 401 6.18 -13.08 16.56
CA LYS A 401 5.27 -13.90 15.72
C LYS A 401 3.96 -14.23 16.43
N LYS A 402 3.93 -14.22 17.77
CA LYS A 402 2.68 -14.34 18.55
C LYS A 402 1.85 -13.06 18.50
N VAL A 403 2.46 -11.89 18.37
CA VAL A 403 1.72 -10.62 18.36
C VAL A 403 0.90 -10.44 17.07
N THR A 404 1.41 -10.95 15.94
CA THR A 404 0.65 -11.01 14.68
C THR A 404 -0.44 -12.09 14.72
N SER A 405 -0.24 -13.20 15.44
CA SER A 405 -1.28 -14.23 15.64
C SER A 405 -2.35 -13.84 16.67
N LEU A 406 -2.03 -12.98 17.66
CA LEU A 406 -2.97 -12.50 18.68
C LEU A 406 -4.02 -11.51 18.13
N LEU A 407 -3.75 -10.88 16.98
CA LEU A 407 -4.74 -10.08 16.26
C LEU A 407 -5.80 -10.95 15.55
N HIS A 408 -5.47 -12.21 15.22
CA HIS A 408 -6.44 -13.18 14.69
C HIS A 408 -7.23 -13.89 15.81
N GLY A 409 -6.65 -14.06 17.00
CA GLY A 409 -7.27 -14.84 18.09
C GLY A 409 -8.32 -14.09 18.93
N ASN A 410 -8.17 -12.79 19.14
CA ASN A 410 -9.00 -12.04 20.12
C ASN A 410 -10.16 -11.25 19.50
N LEU A 411 -10.51 -11.49 18.23
CA LEU A 411 -11.64 -10.84 17.54
C LEU A 411 -12.85 -11.78 17.35
N LEU A 412 -12.84 -12.95 17.99
CA LEU A 412 -13.94 -13.94 18.01
C LEU A 412 -14.47 -14.17 19.44
N ASP A 413 -14.56 -13.12 20.26
CA ASP A 413 -15.40 -13.16 21.46
C ASP A 413 -16.71 -12.39 21.17
N PRO A 414 -17.86 -13.09 21.09
CA PRO A 414 -19.16 -12.45 20.84
C PRO A 414 -19.64 -11.54 21.99
N HIS A 415 -18.93 -11.50 23.12
CA HIS A 415 -19.40 -10.84 24.35
C HIS A 415 -18.72 -9.52 24.73
N VAL A 416 -17.74 -9.00 23.99
CA VAL A 416 -17.16 -7.67 24.28
C VAL A 416 -17.91 -6.56 23.54
N LYS A 417 -18.87 -5.94 24.23
CA LYS A 417 -19.51 -4.70 23.79
C LYS A 417 -18.46 -3.58 23.61
N LYS A 418 -18.34 -3.12 22.35
CA LYS A 418 -18.18 -1.71 21.93
C LYS A 418 -16.82 -1.02 22.20
N ALA A 419 -15.73 -1.55 21.67
CA ALA A 419 -14.58 -0.72 21.27
C ALA A 419 -14.48 -0.74 19.74
N SER A 420 -14.52 0.43 19.09
CA SER A 420 -14.31 0.48 17.64
C SER A 420 -12.90 0.01 17.29
N PHE A 421 -12.69 -0.60 16.12
CA PHE A 421 -11.35 -1.01 15.67
C PHE A 421 -10.34 0.16 15.73
N SER A 422 -10.81 1.39 15.47
CA SER A 422 -10.06 2.64 15.62
C SER A 422 -9.56 2.87 17.06
N GLU A 423 -10.37 2.57 18.07
CA GLU A 423 -9.98 2.69 19.48
C GLU A 423 -8.97 1.62 19.90
N ALA A 424 -9.12 0.39 19.39
CA ALA A 424 -8.17 -0.69 19.63
C ALA A 424 -6.78 -0.37 19.06
N VAL A 425 -6.73 0.21 17.85
CA VAL A 425 -5.48 0.69 17.25
C VAL A 425 -4.85 1.79 18.09
N LEU A 426 -5.62 2.81 18.50
CA LEU A 426 -5.09 3.91 19.33
C LEU A 426 -4.51 3.42 20.66
N ARG A 427 -5.16 2.43 21.30
CA ARG A 427 -4.70 1.87 22.58
C ARG A 427 -3.37 1.12 22.46
N LYS A 428 -3.16 0.38 21.36
CA LYS A 428 -1.94 -0.39 21.08
C LYS A 428 -0.76 0.44 20.58
N MET A 429 -0.93 1.75 20.38
CA MET A 429 0.15 2.61 19.87
C MET A 429 1.31 2.77 20.84
N VAL A 430 1.05 2.71 22.14
CA VAL A 430 2.11 2.80 23.17
C VAL A 430 3.11 1.65 23.05
N ASP A 431 2.67 0.47 22.62
CA ASP A 431 3.51 -0.73 22.49
C ASP A 431 4.62 -0.55 21.43
N LEU A 432 4.43 0.40 20.50
CA LEU A 432 5.43 0.73 19.48
C LEU A 432 6.50 1.71 19.99
N TRP A 433 6.24 2.44 21.09
CA TRP A 433 7.14 3.47 21.59
C TRP A 433 8.53 2.94 22.00
N PRO A 434 8.65 1.80 22.72
CA PRO A 434 9.96 1.21 23.02
C PRO A 434 10.76 0.85 21.77
N LEU A 435 10.10 0.35 20.71
CA LEU A 435 10.75 0.02 19.44
C LEU A 435 11.28 1.27 18.73
N ILE A 436 10.56 2.39 18.82
CA ILE A 436 11.02 3.69 18.31
C ILE A 436 12.26 4.16 19.07
N GLN A 437 12.26 4.04 20.41
CA GLN A 437 13.42 4.40 21.24
C GLN A 437 14.66 3.55 20.93
N LEU A 438 14.45 2.27 20.61
CA LEU A 438 15.51 1.32 20.21
C LEU A 438 15.98 1.47 18.75
N GLY A 439 15.35 2.34 17.96
CA GLY A 439 15.72 2.58 16.56
C GLY A 439 15.21 1.52 15.57
N CYS A 440 14.30 0.63 15.97
CA CYS A 440 13.69 -0.44 15.16
C CYS A 440 12.57 0.11 14.25
N MET A 441 12.88 1.12 13.44
CA MET A 441 11.86 1.83 12.66
C MET A 441 11.27 1.02 11.51
N ASN A 442 11.94 -0.02 11.02
CA ASN A 442 11.43 -0.83 9.92
C ASN A 442 10.23 -1.67 10.37
N GLU A 443 10.35 -2.30 11.54
CA GLU A 443 9.30 -3.07 12.21
C GLU A 443 8.12 -2.17 12.56
N VAL A 444 8.39 -0.99 13.13
CA VAL A 444 7.36 0.02 13.43
C VAL A 444 6.63 0.45 12.16
N ILE A 445 7.35 0.75 11.07
CA ILE A 445 6.73 1.17 9.80
C ILE A 445 5.89 0.06 9.17
N GLN A 446 6.31 -1.19 9.28
CA GLN A 446 5.55 -2.34 8.77
C GLN A 446 4.24 -2.53 9.55
N THR A 447 4.29 -2.49 10.88
CA THR A 447 3.10 -2.58 11.74
C THR A 447 2.13 -1.43 11.48
N LEU A 448 2.63 -0.19 11.43
CA LEU A 448 1.82 1.00 11.11
C LEU A 448 1.20 0.93 9.70
N ARG A 449 1.85 0.23 8.74
CA ARG A 449 1.30 0.00 7.40
C ARG A 449 0.13 -0.99 7.44
N SER A 450 0.27 -2.10 8.16
CA SER A 450 -0.81 -3.08 8.37
C SER A 450 -2.05 -2.43 8.99
N TRP A 451 -1.88 -1.72 10.11
CA TRP A 451 -3.00 -1.06 10.80
C TRP A 451 -3.67 0.01 9.94
N LYS A 452 -2.90 0.73 9.12
CA LYS A 452 -3.46 1.69 8.16
C LYS A 452 -4.30 1.02 7.07
N GLU A 453 -3.85 -0.11 6.54
CA GLU A 453 -4.58 -0.87 5.51
C GLU A 453 -5.86 -1.47 6.09
N GLU A 454 -5.79 -2.06 7.29
CA GLU A 454 -6.96 -2.58 8.00
C GLU A 454 -7.99 -1.48 8.32
N LEU A 455 -7.54 -0.29 8.79
CA LEU A 455 -8.45 0.85 9.04
C LEU A 455 -9.11 1.36 7.75
N ARG A 456 -8.39 1.30 6.62
CA ARG A 456 -8.94 1.68 5.30
C ARG A 456 -9.97 0.68 4.80
N ASN A 457 -9.73 -0.61 5.03
CA ASN A 457 -10.68 -1.66 4.67
C ASN A 457 -11.95 -1.56 5.52
N TYR A 458 -11.82 -1.24 6.82
CA TYR A 458 -12.95 -1.02 7.71
C TYR A 458 -13.78 0.22 7.31
N THR A 459 -13.13 1.32 6.90
CA THR A 459 -13.82 2.56 6.49
C THR A 459 -14.46 2.50 5.10
N CYS A 460 -14.11 1.53 4.24
CA CYS A 460 -14.77 1.32 2.93
C CYS A 460 -16.18 0.73 3.04
N ALA A 461 -16.59 0.22 4.21
CA ALA A 461 -17.92 -0.36 4.42
C ALA A 461 -19.01 0.68 4.76
N SER A 462 -18.65 1.92 5.08
CA SER A 462 -19.59 3.01 5.36
C SER A 462 -19.47 4.13 4.34
N HIS A 463 -20.60 4.70 3.90
CA HIS A 463 -20.61 5.79 2.91
C HIS A 463 -19.82 7.04 3.34
N ARG A 464 -19.46 7.17 4.63
CA ARG A 464 -18.49 8.16 5.15
C ARG A 464 -17.63 7.59 6.27
N PRO A 465 -16.33 7.92 6.33
CA PRO A 465 -15.46 7.51 7.42
C PRO A 465 -15.82 8.28 8.71
N ASP A 466 -16.00 7.53 9.79
CA ASP A 466 -16.24 8.05 11.14
C ASP A 466 -15.06 8.93 11.63
N GLY A 467 -15.35 9.99 12.39
CA GLY A 467 -14.36 10.95 12.86
C GLY A 467 -13.27 10.32 13.73
N ALA A 468 -13.60 9.31 14.55
CA ALA A 468 -12.60 8.55 15.30
C ALA A 468 -11.65 7.75 14.38
N SER A 469 -12.16 7.26 13.25
CA SER A 469 -11.36 6.52 12.26
C SER A 469 -10.42 7.45 11.48
N ILE A 470 -10.89 8.66 11.11
CA ILE A 470 -10.04 9.70 10.51
C ILE A 470 -8.96 10.13 11.51
N PHE A 471 -9.32 10.32 12.77
CA PHE A 471 -8.38 10.67 13.83
C PHE A 471 -7.29 9.59 13.99
N ALA A 472 -7.67 8.32 14.08
CA ALA A 472 -6.72 7.19 14.18
C ALA A 472 -5.74 7.15 13.00
N LEU A 473 -6.23 7.35 11.77
CA LEU A 473 -5.36 7.43 10.57
C LEU A 473 -4.38 8.61 10.61
N LYS A 474 -4.82 9.78 11.09
CA LYS A 474 -3.96 10.95 11.27
C LYS A 474 -2.92 10.72 12.38
N TYR A 475 -3.34 10.13 13.48
CA TYR A 475 -2.48 9.78 14.61
C TYR A 475 -1.39 8.77 14.22
N LEU A 476 -1.76 7.69 13.49
CA LEU A 476 -0.81 6.75 12.88
C LEU A 476 0.27 7.45 12.05
N HIS A 477 -0.14 8.45 11.28
CA HIS A 477 0.78 9.22 10.46
C HIS A 477 1.72 10.09 11.31
N VAL A 478 1.21 10.75 12.35
CA VAL A 478 2.01 11.56 13.27
C VAL A 478 3.04 10.71 14.01
N ILE A 479 2.63 9.57 14.59
CA ILE A 479 3.56 8.66 15.29
C ILE A 479 4.65 8.14 14.34
N LYS A 480 4.30 7.82 13.09
CA LYS A 480 5.30 7.47 12.07
C LYS A 480 6.31 8.59 11.83
N LEU A 481 5.87 9.85 11.74
CA LEU A 481 6.75 10.99 11.50
C LEU A 481 7.63 11.29 12.72
N ILE A 482 7.06 11.28 13.92
CA ILE A 482 7.80 11.42 15.18
C ILE A 482 8.81 10.30 15.33
N GLY A 483 8.45 9.04 15.09
CA GLY A 483 9.39 7.92 15.18
C GLY A 483 10.55 8.03 14.19
N LYS A 484 10.28 8.49 12.95
CA LYS A 484 11.36 8.79 11.99
C LYS A 484 12.26 9.93 12.47
N ALA A 485 11.67 11.00 12.99
CA ALA A 485 12.42 12.13 13.54
C ALA A 485 13.27 11.70 14.75
N TRP A 486 12.71 10.87 15.61
CA TRP A 486 13.37 10.30 16.78
C TRP A 486 14.54 9.39 16.40
N ALA A 487 14.38 8.52 15.40
CA ALA A 487 15.46 7.66 14.92
C ALA A 487 16.61 8.48 14.32
N CYS A 488 16.30 9.53 13.55
CA CYS A 488 17.30 10.48 13.07
C CYS A 488 18.03 11.15 14.25
N TYR A 489 17.29 11.62 15.25
CA TYR A 489 17.84 12.23 16.47
C TYR A 489 18.76 11.26 17.24
N SER A 490 18.32 10.02 17.47
CA SER A 490 19.11 8.98 18.14
C SER A 490 20.38 8.61 17.38
N SER A 491 20.33 8.59 16.04
CA SER A 491 21.51 8.32 15.21
C SER A 491 22.55 9.46 15.25
N LEU A 492 22.09 10.69 15.49
CA LEU A 492 22.94 11.89 15.56
C LEU A 492 23.77 11.97 16.85
N LYS A 493 23.39 11.26 17.92
CA LYS A 493 24.22 11.13 19.13
C LYS A 493 25.57 10.45 18.86
N ASN A 494 25.73 9.74 17.73
CA ASN A 494 26.90 8.92 17.43
C ASN A 494 27.80 9.43 16.29
N LEU A 495 27.39 10.42 15.47
CA LEU A 495 28.18 10.91 14.33
C LEU A 495 27.93 12.41 14.07
N GLN A 496 29.02 13.16 13.88
CA GLN A 496 28.95 14.58 13.50
C GLN A 496 28.36 14.78 12.10
N PHE A 497 27.29 15.57 12.06
CA PHE A 497 26.74 16.38 10.96
C PHE A 497 27.02 15.94 9.51
N LYS A 498 26.11 15.15 8.91
CA LYS A 498 25.80 15.17 7.46
C LYS A 498 24.39 14.61 7.20
N GLY A 499 23.38 15.49 7.23
CA GLY A 499 21.98 15.13 6.96
C GLY A 499 20.96 16.25 7.24
N MET A 500 21.35 17.51 7.00
CA MET A 500 20.75 18.67 7.68
C MET A 500 19.31 19.02 7.26
N GLY A 501 18.90 18.75 6.01
CA GLY A 501 17.57 19.11 5.50
C GLY A 501 16.45 18.09 5.79
N GLY A 502 16.80 16.82 6.02
CA GLY A 502 15.82 15.73 6.11
C GLY A 502 14.99 15.75 7.40
N LEU A 503 15.64 15.96 8.55
CA LEU A 503 14.95 15.99 9.84
C LEU A 503 14.08 17.25 10.00
N GLU A 504 14.58 18.40 9.55
CA GLU A 504 13.82 19.67 9.55
C GLU A 504 12.52 19.53 8.74
N ALA A 505 12.59 18.94 7.54
CA ALA A 505 11.42 18.69 6.71
C ALA A 505 10.42 17.72 7.38
N LEU A 506 10.92 16.72 8.12
CA LEU A 506 10.08 15.80 8.89
C LEU A 506 9.37 16.51 10.05
N LEU A 507 10.08 17.33 10.82
CA LEU A 507 9.53 18.06 11.97
C LEU A 507 8.51 19.11 11.55
N ILE A 508 8.77 19.89 10.49
CA ILE A 508 7.79 20.83 9.89
C ILE A 508 6.52 20.06 9.46
N LYS A 509 6.70 18.88 8.85
CA LYS A 509 5.57 18.04 8.44
C LYS A 509 4.80 17.52 9.64
N THR A 510 5.46 17.11 10.72
CA THR A 510 4.84 16.67 11.97
C THR A 510 4.03 17.80 12.61
N GLU A 511 4.62 18.99 12.73
CA GLU A 511 3.97 20.18 13.30
C GLU A 511 2.65 20.50 12.58
N ARG A 512 2.68 20.57 11.24
CA ARG A 512 1.47 20.78 10.43
C ARG A 512 0.39 19.73 10.69
N ARG A 513 0.78 18.46 10.85
CA ARG A 513 -0.18 17.36 11.09
C ARG A 513 -0.76 17.39 12.51
N LEU A 514 0.04 17.76 13.51
CA LEU A 514 -0.44 17.96 14.87
C LEU A 514 -1.41 19.13 14.96
N LYS A 515 -1.11 20.26 14.28
CA LYS A 515 -2.05 21.39 14.14
C LYS A 515 -3.36 20.97 13.47
N GLU A 516 -3.29 20.22 12.37
CA GLU A 516 -4.51 19.65 11.75
C GLU A 516 -5.31 18.80 12.75
N MET A 517 -4.67 17.99 13.58
CA MET A 517 -5.35 17.18 14.59
C MET A 517 -5.97 18.02 15.71
N LEU A 518 -5.33 19.12 16.11
CA LEU A 518 -5.82 20.00 17.16
C LEU A 518 -7.02 20.84 16.70
N TYR A 519 -7.01 21.33 15.45
CA TYR A 519 -7.99 22.31 14.98
C TYR A 519 -9.09 21.75 14.08
N ARG A 520 -8.85 20.62 13.39
CA ARG A 520 -9.86 20.01 12.49
C ARG A 520 -10.75 18.96 13.15
N PHE A 521 -10.63 18.75 14.46
CA PHE A 521 -11.50 17.85 15.20
C PHE A 521 -12.25 18.63 16.27
N ALA A 522 -13.58 18.62 16.17
CA ALA A 522 -14.47 19.13 17.20
C ALA A 522 -14.85 17.99 18.15
N GLY A 523 -14.95 18.31 19.45
CA GLY A 523 -15.33 17.35 20.49
C GLY A 523 -14.16 16.70 21.24
N LEU A 524 -12.91 17.13 21.02
CA LEU A 524 -11.75 16.65 21.77
C LEU A 524 -11.87 16.99 23.26
N SER A 525 -11.60 16.02 24.12
CA SER A 525 -11.53 16.21 25.58
C SER A 525 -10.31 17.05 25.97
N ARG A 526 -10.23 17.47 27.24
CA ARG A 526 -9.08 18.23 27.73
C ARG A 526 -7.81 17.37 27.76
N GLU A 527 -7.94 16.10 28.15
CA GLU A 527 -6.87 15.11 28.16
C GLU A 527 -6.36 14.82 26.74
N GLU A 528 -7.29 14.70 25.78
CA GLU A 528 -6.95 14.46 24.37
C GLU A 528 -6.20 15.65 23.76
N ASN A 529 -6.65 16.88 24.06
CA ASN A 529 -5.95 18.11 23.68
C ASN A 529 -4.56 18.18 24.32
N LEU A 530 -4.45 17.87 25.61
CA LEU A 530 -3.17 17.85 26.34
C LEU A 530 -2.17 16.88 25.70
N HIS A 531 -2.62 15.69 25.31
CA HIS A 531 -1.79 14.70 24.64
C HIS A 531 -1.25 15.20 23.29
N ILE A 532 -2.08 15.83 22.47
CA ILE A 532 -1.64 16.41 21.18
C ILE A 532 -0.63 17.55 21.43
N LEU A 533 -0.87 18.40 22.44
CA LEU A 533 0.06 19.47 22.81
C LEU A 533 1.38 18.92 23.35
N GLU A 534 1.36 17.82 24.11
CA GLU A 534 2.57 17.14 24.58
C GLU A 534 3.41 16.61 23.39
N LEU A 535 2.78 16.03 22.37
CA LEU A 535 3.46 15.64 21.12
C LEU A 535 4.00 16.84 20.34
N MET A 536 3.33 17.99 20.39
CA MET A 536 3.85 19.24 19.83
C MET A 536 5.09 19.71 20.60
N LEU A 537 5.07 19.65 21.94
CA LEU A 537 6.25 19.96 22.77
C LEU A 537 7.41 19.04 22.45
N VAL A 538 7.20 17.73 22.33
CA VAL A 538 8.24 16.77 21.87
C VAL A 538 8.82 17.17 20.52
N THR A 539 7.96 17.55 19.57
CA THR A 539 8.38 17.99 18.23
C THR A 539 9.25 19.25 18.30
N TYR A 540 8.86 20.25 19.10
CA TYR A 540 9.65 21.46 19.28
C TYR A 540 10.95 21.22 20.05
N THR A 541 10.95 20.35 21.06
CA THR A 541 12.17 19.98 21.80
C THR A 541 13.15 19.19 20.92
N LEU A 542 12.67 18.29 20.06
CA LEU A 542 13.48 17.63 19.03
C LEU A 542 14.05 18.64 18.02
N LYS A 543 13.24 19.63 17.63
CA LYS A 543 13.66 20.70 16.72
C LYS A 543 14.74 21.58 17.33
N PHE A 544 14.56 21.95 18.60
CA PHE A 544 15.48 22.77 19.35
C PHE A 544 16.80 22.05 19.63
N SER A 545 16.75 20.77 19.97
CA SER A 545 17.95 19.95 20.18
C SER A 545 18.74 19.66 18.89
N TYR A 546 18.16 19.93 17.72
CA TYR A 546 18.75 19.69 16.39
C TYR A 546 19.29 20.94 15.68
N GLY A 547 18.76 22.15 15.95
CA GLY A 547 18.88 23.30 15.05
C GLY A 547 19.80 24.44 15.53
N GLY A 548 20.70 24.88 14.65
CA GLY A 548 21.68 25.95 14.85
C GLY A 548 21.11 27.36 15.09
N THR A 549 22.01 28.26 15.46
CA THR A 549 21.79 29.57 16.11
C THR A 549 20.87 30.59 15.42
N CYS A 550 20.42 30.38 14.17
CA CYS A 550 19.75 31.42 13.38
C CYS A 550 18.24 31.61 13.65
N CYS A 551 17.55 30.67 14.30
CA CYS A 551 16.09 30.74 14.52
C CYS A 551 15.63 30.35 15.94
N LEU A 552 16.53 30.40 16.92
CA LEU A 552 16.27 30.00 18.32
C LEU A 552 15.07 30.74 18.93
N GLU A 553 14.99 32.06 18.70
CA GLU A 553 13.92 32.90 19.24
C GLU A 553 12.53 32.50 18.71
N TYR A 554 12.42 32.19 17.42
CA TYR A 554 11.17 31.73 16.83
C TYR A 554 10.68 30.41 17.46
N TYR A 555 11.59 29.45 17.67
CA TYR A 555 11.24 28.16 18.25
C TYR A 555 10.91 28.25 19.73
N MET A 556 11.64 29.06 20.49
CA MET A 556 11.31 29.33 21.89
C MET A 556 9.94 29.99 22.01
N ASN A 557 9.61 30.95 21.15
CA ASN A 557 8.30 31.59 21.16
C ASN A 557 7.18 30.56 20.89
N ARG A 558 7.39 29.61 19.97
CA ARG A 558 6.44 28.51 19.71
C ARG A 558 6.34 27.53 20.87
N LEU A 559 7.47 27.16 21.48
CA LEU A 559 7.51 26.28 22.66
C LEU A 559 6.74 26.90 23.84
N ASN A 560 7.06 28.16 24.16
CA ASN A 560 6.42 28.93 25.23
C ASN A 560 4.93 29.12 24.97
N PHE A 561 4.56 29.33 23.71
CA PHE A 561 3.17 29.39 23.31
C PHE A 561 2.41 28.09 23.62
N VAL A 562 2.98 26.93 23.28
CA VAL A 562 2.36 25.64 23.59
C VAL A 562 2.33 25.39 25.11
N LEU A 563 3.41 25.72 25.84
CA LEU A 563 3.46 25.61 27.29
C LEU A 563 2.38 26.46 27.98
N SER A 564 2.17 27.70 27.54
CA SER A 564 1.10 28.56 28.10
C SER A 564 -0.30 27.99 27.83
N ARG A 565 -0.50 27.30 26.71
CA ARG A 565 -1.76 26.60 26.42
C ARG A 565 -1.94 25.36 27.29
N VAL A 566 -0.87 24.61 27.58
CA VAL A 566 -0.89 23.51 28.54
C VAL A 566 -1.23 24.02 29.95
N GLU A 567 -0.65 25.14 30.38
CA GLU A 567 -0.98 25.78 31.66
C GLU A 567 -2.42 26.26 31.72
N TYR A 568 -2.95 26.82 30.63
CA TYR A 568 -4.35 27.24 30.54
C TYR A 568 -5.29 26.06 30.78
N LEU A 569 -5.05 24.93 30.09
CA LEU A 569 -5.85 23.71 30.27
C LEU A 569 -5.73 23.13 31.69
N ARG A 570 -4.56 23.27 32.33
CA ARG A 570 -4.33 22.88 33.74
C ARG A 570 -5.01 23.81 34.74
N LYS A 571 -5.11 25.11 34.47
CA LYS A 571 -5.79 26.06 35.38
C LYS A 571 -7.31 25.87 35.37
N GLU A 572 -7.87 25.45 34.23
CA GLU A 572 -9.30 25.17 34.10
C GLU A 572 -9.74 23.79 34.66
N GLY A 573 -8.81 22.93 35.09
CA GLY A 573 -9.12 21.62 35.70
C GLY A 573 -7.90 20.90 36.28
N SER A 574 -8.07 20.07 37.31
CA SER A 574 -6.99 19.35 37.99
C SER A 574 -6.41 18.20 37.15
N LEU A 575 -5.67 18.52 36.09
CA LEU A 575 -4.97 17.55 35.24
C LEU A 575 -3.53 17.33 35.69
N GLU A 576 -3.11 16.06 35.76
CA GLU A 576 -1.73 15.67 36.03
C GLU A 576 -0.87 15.83 34.76
N LEU A 577 0.20 16.63 34.87
CA LEU A 577 1.18 16.78 33.81
C LEU A 577 2.18 15.62 33.85
N SER A 578 2.78 15.26 32.71
CA SER A 578 3.90 14.32 32.70
C SER A 578 5.17 14.97 33.25
N ASP A 579 6.08 14.13 33.76
CA ASP A 579 7.40 14.55 34.21
C ASP A 579 8.17 15.30 33.11
N PHE A 580 7.97 14.89 31.84
CA PHE A 580 8.52 15.59 30.68
C PHE A 580 8.05 17.04 30.60
N VAL A 581 6.75 17.29 30.71
CA VAL A 581 6.18 18.65 30.60
C VAL A 581 6.59 19.51 31.80
N ILE A 582 6.60 18.95 33.01
CA ILE A 582 7.02 19.67 34.22
C ILE A 582 8.48 20.11 34.10
N GLU A 583 9.37 19.19 33.70
CA GLU A 583 10.79 19.51 33.52
C GLU A 583 11.00 20.54 32.40
N LEU A 584 10.23 20.43 31.31
CA LEU A 584 10.29 21.39 30.21
C LEU A 584 9.81 22.80 30.63
N GLN A 585 8.81 22.90 31.52
CA GLN A 585 8.37 24.16 32.10
C GLN A 585 9.47 24.78 32.98
N ASN A 586 10.12 23.98 33.82
CA ASN A 586 11.23 24.44 34.66
C ASN A 586 12.37 25.02 33.79
N ILE A 587 12.78 24.28 32.77
CA ILE A 587 13.83 24.71 31.84
C ILE A 587 13.42 25.96 31.06
N SER A 588 12.17 26.05 30.61
CA SER A 588 11.66 27.25 29.95
C SER A 588 11.74 28.49 30.84
N CYS A 589 11.41 28.36 32.13
CA CYS A 589 11.52 29.43 33.12
C CYS A 589 12.98 29.83 33.41
N GLU A 590 13.90 28.84 33.45
CA GLU A 590 15.34 29.10 33.62
C GLU A 590 15.97 29.77 32.39
N ILE A 591 15.53 29.42 31.18
CA ILE A 591 16.02 29.99 29.92
C ILE A 591 15.70 31.49 29.83
N GLY A 592 14.55 31.92 30.35
CA GLY A 592 14.11 33.33 30.34
C GLY A 592 14.92 34.26 31.26
N ASN A 593 15.70 33.72 32.21
CA ASN A 593 16.36 34.48 33.27
C ASN A 593 17.91 34.51 33.18
N SER A 594 18.52 33.91 32.15
CA SER A 594 19.98 33.74 32.04
C SER A 594 20.53 34.27 30.70
N GLU A 595 21.40 35.29 30.79
CA GLU A 595 22.14 35.88 29.66
C GLU A 595 23.34 35.05 29.19
N ASP A 596 23.70 33.94 29.87
CA ASP A 596 24.92 33.19 29.56
C ASP A 596 24.71 31.67 29.40
N GLY A 597 25.30 31.08 28.35
CA GLY A 597 25.42 29.63 28.13
C GLY A 597 24.39 28.95 27.20
N SER A 598 24.45 29.19 25.90
CA SER A 598 23.65 28.49 24.87
C SER A 598 23.88 26.97 24.81
N ILE A 599 25.06 26.49 25.23
CA ILE A 599 25.46 25.08 25.19
C ILE A 599 24.84 24.26 26.35
N ASN A 600 24.76 24.84 27.56
CA ASN A 600 24.12 24.18 28.71
C ASN A 600 22.61 23.98 28.47
N LYS A 601 21.98 24.90 27.74
CA LYS A 601 20.54 24.88 27.41
C LYS A 601 20.16 23.71 26.48
N LEU A 602 21.02 23.33 25.53
CA LEU A 602 20.81 22.18 24.64
C LEU A 602 20.88 20.83 25.38
N CYS A 603 21.85 20.69 26.29
CA CYS A 603 22.04 19.46 27.06
C CYS A 603 20.88 19.18 28.03
N LEU A 604 20.26 20.20 28.61
CA LEU A 604 19.10 20.05 29.50
C LEU A 604 17.87 19.56 28.71
N LEU A 605 17.57 20.18 27.57
CA LEU A 605 16.45 19.78 26.72
C LEU A 605 16.61 18.37 26.15
N GLN A 606 17.84 17.95 25.84
CA GLN A 606 18.16 16.58 25.46
C GLN A 606 17.92 15.57 26.61
N LYS A 607 18.15 15.97 27.86
CA LYS A 607 17.82 15.13 29.02
C LYS A 607 16.31 15.00 29.21
N CYS A 608 15.54 16.08 28.98
CA CYS A 608 14.08 16.04 29.07
C CYS A 608 13.45 15.06 28.10
N LEU A 609 13.96 14.95 26.87
CA LEU A 609 13.43 13.99 25.90
C LEU A 609 13.48 12.54 26.42
N ASN A 610 14.42 12.21 27.31
CA ASN A 610 14.47 10.87 27.92
C ASN A 610 13.34 10.63 28.94
N LEU A 611 12.71 11.69 29.46
CA LEU A 611 11.57 11.61 30.37
C LEU A 611 10.24 11.38 29.63
N PHE A 612 10.21 11.59 28.31
CA PHE A 612 9.00 11.42 27.54
C PHE A 612 8.71 9.94 27.26
N SER A 613 7.48 9.54 27.57
CA SER A 613 6.91 8.24 27.18
C SER A 613 5.54 8.45 26.56
N LEU A 614 5.24 7.71 25.49
CA LEU A 614 3.93 7.79 24.86
C LEU A 614 2.87 7.21 25.80
N LYS A 615 1.87 7.99 26.17
CA LYS A 615 0.77 7.52 27.04
C LYS A 615 -0.26 6.71 26.25
N HIS A 616 -0.99 5.84 26.96
CA HIS A 616 -2.20 5.22 26.40
C HIS A 616 -3.21 6.30 25.99
N PHE A 617 -3.74 6.16 24.78
CA PHE A 617 -4.67 7.13 24.21
C PHE A 617 -6.01 6.45 23.91
N VAL A 618 -7.09 6.99 24.49
CA VAL A 618 -8.46 6.50 24.30
C VAL A 618 -9.35 7.69 24.00
N LEU A 619 -10.19 7.55 22.97
CA LEU A 619 -11.17 8.56 22.61
C LEU A 619 -12.38 8.46 23.52
N SER A 620 -12.69 9.55 24.22
CA SER A 620 -13.73 9.60 25.23
C SER A 620 -15.11 9.92 24.64
N ARG A 621 -15.16 10.56 23.47
CA ARG A 621 -16.37 11.06 22.82
C ARG A 621 -16.34 10.89 21.31
N GLU A 622 -17.51 10.99 20.69
CA GLU A 622 -17.65 11.01 19.23
C GLU A 622 -17.03 12.29 18.67
N LEU A 623 -16.01 12.13 17.83
CA LEU A 623 -15.29 13.24 17.21
C LEU A 623 -15.97 13.64 15.89
N LYS A 624 -16.16 14.94 15.70
CA LYS A 624 -16.60 15.50 14.41
C LYS A 624 -15.40 16.03 13.65
N TYR A 625 -15.17 15.52 12.44
CA TYR A 625 -14.12 16.02 11.57
C TYR A 625 -14.62 17.22 10.76
N LEU A 626 -13.87 18.32 10.84
CA LEU A 626 -14.11 19.55 10.08
C LEU A 626 -13.47 19.41 8.69
N ASP A 627 -14.28 19.53 7.65
CA ASP A 627 -13.84 19.37 6.27
C ASP A 627 -14.57 20.34 5.33
N ALA A 628 -13.95 20.59 4.18
CA ALA A 628 -14.53 21.43 3.15
C ALA A 628 -14.26 20.86 1.75
N GLU A 629 -15.20 21.06 0.85
CA GLU A 629 -15.07 20.77 -0.58
C GLU A 629 -15.26 22.07 -1.35
N VAL A 630 -14.42 22.25 -2.35
CA VAL A 630 -14.38 23.41 -3.25
C VAL A 630 -14.40 22.88 -4.65
N ASP A 631 -15.40 23.28 -5.43
CA ASP A 631 -15.47 22.99 -6.84
C ASP A 631 -15.81 24.24 -7.66
N VAL A 632 -15.49 24.21 -8.94
CA VAL A 632 -15.87 25.23 -9.90
C VAL A 632 -16.52 24.47 -11.06
N CYS A 633 -17.86 24.43 -11.08
CA CYS A 633 -18.62 23.61 -12.01
C CYS A 633 -18.20 23.88 -13.46
N GLY A 634 -17.85 22.80 -14.18
CA GLY A 634 -17.52 22.85 -15.60
C GLY A 634 -16.19 23.54 -15.94
N ASN A 635 -15.33 23.84 -14.95
CA ASN A 635 -14.01 24.40 -15.19
C ASN A 635 -12.93 23.31 -15.22
N ASP A 636 -12.32 23.16 -16.38
CA ASP A 636 -11.15 22.32 -16.61
C ASP A 636 -10.22 23.00 -17.65
N PHE A 637 -9.12 22.34 -18.00
CA PHE A 637 -8.19 22.87 -19.01
C PHE A 637 -8.87 23.12 -20.37
N GLN A 638 -9.92 22.37 -20.71
CA GLN A 638 -10.64 22.49 -21.98
C GLN A 638 -11.72 23.59 -21.93
N ASN A 639 -12.22 23.89 -20.73
CA ASN A 639 -13.28 24.85 -20.44
C ASN A 639 -12.82 25.92 -19.43
N PRO A 640 -11.83 26.77 -19.80
CA PRO A 640 -11.34 27.83 -18.92
C PRO A 640 -12.37 28.97 -18.77
N LEU A 641 -12.36 29.62 -17.60
CA LEU A 641 -13.19 30.80 -17.36
C LEU A 641 -12.64 32.00 -18.15
N PRO A 642 -13.50 32.78 -18.83
CA PRO A 642 -13.05 33.96 -19.55
C PRO A 642 -12.62 35.07 -18.58
N PHE A 643 -11.52 35.77 -18.89
CA PHE A 643 -11.11 36.98 -18.16
C PHE A 643 -10.57 38.07 -19.09
N ILE A 644 -10.48 39.29 -18.56
CA ILE A 644 -9.83 40.44 -19.20
C ILE A 644 -8.64 40.84 -18.35
N SER A 645 -7.44 40.88 -18.94
CA SER A 645 -6.22 41.29 -18.24
C SER A 645 -6.35 42.69 -17.66
N GLY A 646 -5.97 42.86 -16.39
CA GLY A 646 -6.00 44.13 -15.66
C GLY A 646 -7.36 44.47 -15.03
N LEU A 647 -8.41 43.68 -15.30
CA LEU A 647 -9.71 43.81 -14.62
C LEU A 647 -9.91 42.69 -13.60
N PRO A 648 -10.63 42.94 -12.48
CA PRO A 648 -11.02 41.88 -11.56
C PRO A 648 -11.92 40.85 -12.23
N VAL A 649 -11.73 39.57 -11.91
CA VAL A 649 -12.56 38.47 -12.40
C VAL A 649 -13.31 37.82 -11.23
N GLY A 650 -14.59 37.54 -11.42
CA GLY A 650 -15.39 36.78 -10.45
C GLY A 650 -15.29 35.29 -10.73
N ILE A 651 -14.83 34.51 -9.74
CA ILE A 651 -14.68 33.06 -9.84
C ILE A 651 -15.87 32.42 -9.11
N PRO A 652 -16.80 31.75 -9.80
CA PRO A 652 -17.92 31.08 -9.15
C PRO A 652 -17.45 29.78 -8.49
N VAL A 653 -17.38 29.77 -7.17
CA VAL A 653 -16.90 28.63 -6.38
C VAL A 653 -18.08 27.99 -5.65
N ASP A 654 -18.30 26.71 -5.91
CA ASP A 654 -19.23 25.88 -5.16
C ASP A 654 -18.53 25.34 -3.92
N ILE A 655 -19.02 25.74 -2.75
CA ILE A 655 -18.43 25.42 -1.46
C ILE A 655 -19.37 24.51 -0.69
N THR A 656 -18.85 23.38 -0.20
CA THR A 656 -19.53 22.51 0.75
C THR A 656 -18.70 22.40 2.03
N LEU A 657 -19.30 22.73 3.17
CA LEU A 657 -18.68 22.72 4.49
C LEU A 657 -19.28 21.62 5.35
N TYR A 658 -18.46 20.91 6.11
CA TYR A 658 -18.89 19.81 6.97
C TYR A 658 -18.49 20.04 8.43
N ASN A 659 -19.47 19.96 9.34
CA ASN A 659 -19.30 20.13 10.79
C ASN A 659 -18.71 21.49 11.23
N ILE A 660 -18.83 22.54 10.40
CA ILE A 660 -18.29 23.88 10.68
C ILE A 660 -19.38 24.76 11.29
N SER A 661 -19.10 25.37 12.44
CA SER A 661 -19.96 26.38 13.05
C SER A 661 -19.74 27.76 12.43
N SER A 662 -20.76 28.62 12.46
CA SER A 662 -20.65 30.01 11.96
C SER A 662 -19.67 30.88 12.75
N GLU A 663 -19.23 30.44 13.94
CA GLU A 663 -18.26 31.16 14.77
C GLU A 663 -16.83 31.04 14.26
N ILE A 664 -16.56 30.04 13.41
CA ILE A 664 -15.22 29.82 12.84
C ILE A 664 -15.00 30.80 11.69
N ARG A 665 -13.94 31.61 11.80
CA ARG A 665 -13.53 32.52 10.73
C ARG A 665 -12.90 31.73 9.59
N LEU A 666 -13.59 31.70 8.45
CA LEU A 666 -13.13 31.04 7.23
C LEU A 666 -12.61 32.05 6.21
N TRP A 667 -11.58 31.61 5.49
CA TRP A 667 -10.94 32.36 4.43
C TRP A 667 -10.86 31.49 3.18
N LEU A 668 -11.30 32.05 2.06
CA LEU A 668 -11.01 31.52 0.75
C LEU A 668 -9.64 32.06 0.32
N GLU A 669 -8.69 31.15 0.19
CA GLU A 669 -7.34 31.43 -0.27
C GLU A 669 -7.26 31.19 -1.78
N ILE A 670 -6.84 32.20 -2.54
CA ILE A 670 -6.63 32.15 -3.98
C ILE A 670 -5.14 32.41 -4.23
N THR A 671 -4.45 31.42 -4.80
CA THR A 671 -3.01 31.47 -5.06
C THR A 671 -2.72 31.44 -6.56
N LEU A 672 -1.82 32.33 -7.00
CA LEU A 672 -1.26 32.39 -8.35
C LEU A 672 0.25 32.15 -8.25
N GLY A 673 0.71 30.98 -8.69
CA GLY A 673 2.12 30.58 -8.53
C GLY A 673 2.56 30.53 -7.06
N GLU A 674 3.85 30.78 -6.80
CA GLU A 674 4.43 30.69 -5.44
C GLU A 674 4.41 32.02 -4.66
N SER A 675 4.10 33.14 -5.31
CA SER A 675 4.35 34.48 -4.74
C SER A 675 3.10 35.32 -4.50
N LEU A 676 1.97 35.00 -5.14
CA LEU A 676 0.76 35.80 -5.04
C LEU A 676 -0.38 35.03 -4.37
N THR A 677 -0.66 35.37 -3.12
CA THR A 677 -1.81 34.87 -2.36
C THR A 677 -2.79 35.99 -2.09
N GLN A 678 -4.06 35.75 -2.35
CA GLN A 678 -5.18 36.61 -1.99
C GLN A 678 -6.12 35.87 -1.05
N PHE A 679 -6.58 36.55 -0.01
CA PHE A 679 -7.56 36.00 0.94
C PHE A 679 -8.89 36.74 0.79
N VAL A 680 -9.98 35.98 0.78
CA VAL A 680 -11.35 36.51 0.81
C VAL A 680 -12.04 35.95 2.04
N PHE A 681 -12.55 36.83 2.91
CA PHE A 681 -13.28 36.41 4.10
C PHE A 681 -14.64 35.83 3.70
N LEU A 682 -15.00 34.68 4.25
CA LEU A 682 -16.30 34.05 4.05
C LEU A 682 -17.17 34.30 5.28
N ASP A 683 -18.13 35.21 5.18
CA ASP A 683 -19.09 35.45 6.27
C ASP A 683 -20.17 34.38 6.27
N LEU A 684 -20.02 33.41 7.17
CA LEU A 684 -20.96 32.31 7.34
C LEU A 684 -22.36 32.76 7.79
N HIS A 685 -22.55 33.98 8.29
CA HIS A 685 -23.89 34.48 8.62
C HIS A 685 -24.71 34.83 7.37
N GLU A 686 -24.06 35.11 6.24
CA GLU A 686 -24.73 35.40 4.96
C GLU A 686 -25.23 34.12 4.27
N PHE A 687 -24.64 32.96 4.60
CA PHE A 687 -24.96 31.67 3.99
C PHE A 687 -25.72 30.80 4.99
N GLY A 688 -27.05 30.73 4.87
CA GLY A 688 -27.90 29.87 5.70
C GLY A 688 -27.56 28.37 5.57
N GLY A 689 -27.96 27.56 6.56
CA GLY A 689 -27.78 26.11 6.54
C GLY A 689 -27.46 25.51 7.93
N LEU A 690 -27.53 24.18 8.04
CA LEU A 690 -27.19 23.46 9.27
C LEU A 690 -25.66 23.35 9.43
N ASN A 691 -25.17 23.34 10.67
CA ASN A 691 -23.72 23.23 10.95
C ASN A 691 -23.12 21.86 10.52
N GLU A 692 -23.95 20.83 10.36
CA GLU A 692 -23.49 19.50 9.95
C GLU A 692 -23.05 19.48 8.48
N MET A 693 -23.80 20.13 7.60
CA MET A 693 -23.48 20.27 6.18
C MET A 693 -24.09 21.57 5.64
N ARG A 694 -23.24 22.41 5.07
CA ARG A 694 -23.66 23.66 4.43
C ARG A 694 -23.11 23.74 3.01
N LYS A 695 -23.98 23.95 2.03
CA LYS A 695 -23.60 24.07 0.61
C LYS A 695 -24.09 25.39 0.05
N PHE A 696 -23.21 26.13 -0.60
CA PHE A 696 -23.53 27.43 -1.22
C PHE A 696 -22.54 27.75 -2.34
N THR A 697 -22.94 28.61 -3.26
CA THR A 697 -22.07 29.14 -4.32
C THR A 697 -21.64 30.54 -3.95
N PHE A 698 -20.34 30.82 -4.04
CA PHE A 698 -19.75 32.12 -3.73
C PHE A 698 -18.93 32.61 -4.93
N VAL A 699 -19.20 33.83 -5.40
CA VAL A 699 -18.43 34.44 -6.50
C VAL A 699 -17.25 35.19 -5.91
N ALA A 700 -16.09 34.55 -5.90
CA ALA A 700 -14.87 35.10 -5.32
C ALA A 700 -14.20 36.09 -6.28
N PRO A 701 -14.02 37.36 -5.89
CA PRO A 701 -13.32 38.32 -6.73
C PRO A 701 -11.82 38.05 -6.70
N PHE A 702 -11.16 38.02 -7.87
CA PHE A 702 -9.71 37.99 -7.99
C PHE A 702 -9.21 39.25 -8.69
N TYR A 703 -8.42 40.06 -8.00
CA TYR A 703 -8.08 41.42 -8.44
C TYR A 703 -6.79 41.52 -9.26
N LYS A 704 -5.92 40.50 -9.21
CA LYS A 704 -4.56 40.55 -9.78
C LYS A 704 -4.44 39.71 -11.05
N THR A 705 -5.30 39.96 -12.03
CA THR A 705 -5.27 39.22 -13.31
C THR A 705 -3.98 39.53 -14.10
N PRO A 706 -3.13 38.52 -14.40
CA PRO A 706 -1.90 38.73 -15.15
C PRO A 706 -2.15 39.00 -16.64
N ASN A 707 -1.21 39.70 -17.28
CA ASN A 707 -1.26 39.97 -18.72
C ASN A 707 -0.73 38.79 -19.54
N VAL A 708 -1.49 37.70 -19.56
CA VAL A 708 -1.17 36.45 -20.27
C VAL A 708 -2.42 35.91 -20.96
N LYS A 709 -2.25 35.06 -21.98
CA LYS A 709 -3.39 34.42 -22.67
C LYS A 709 -4.13 33.42 -21.78
N TYR A 710 -3.41 32.81 -20.83
CA TYR A 710 -3.91 31.74 -19.99
C TYR A 710 -3.12 31.69 -18.68
N PHE A 711 -3.81 31.42 -17.57
CA PHE A 711 -3.18 31.11 -16.29
C PHE A 711 -4.08 30.22 -15.44
N SER A 712 -3.50 29.54 -14.45
CA SER A 712 -4.25 28.80 -13.45
C SER A 712 -4.11 29.41 -12.06
N LEU A 713 -5.19 29.33 -11.29
CA LEU A 713 -5.26 29.68 -9.89
C LEU A 713 -5.46 28.42 -9.07
N LYS A 714 -5.00 28.44 -7.82
CA LYS A 714 -5.32 27.39 -6.86
C LYS A 714 -6.15 27.98 -5.72
N VAL A 715 -7.37 27.46 -5.59
CA VAL A 715 -8.38 27.94 -4.64
C VAL A 715 -8.52 26.91 -3.51
N SER A 716 -8.40 27.35 -2.26
CA SER A 716 -8.57 26.50 -1.08
C SER A 716 -9.35 27.20 0.03
N ILE A 717 -9.97 26.43 0.92
CA ILE A 717 -10.61 26.95 2.13
C ILE A 717 -9.68 26.71 3.32
N ALA A 718 -9.45 27.77 4.09
CA ALA A 718 -8.68 27.74 5.30
C ALA A 718 -9.47 28.32 6.48
N MET A 719 -9.26 27.76 7.67
CA MET A 719 -9.79 28.27 8.93
C MET A 719 -8.72 29.04 9.69
N GLU A 720 -9.11 30.14 10.33
CA GLU A 720 -8.21 30.96 11.14
C GLU A 720 -8.13 30.45 12.58
N CYS A 721 -6.91 30.14 13.04
CA CYS A 721 -6.65 29.60 14.37
C CYS A 721 -6.48 30.74 15.38
N MET A 722 -7.58 31.17 16.01
CA MET A 722 -7.69 32.32 16.94
C MET A 722 -6.78 32.27 18.19
N SER A 723 -5.95 31.24 18.35
CA SER A 723 -5.16 31.03 19.55
C SER A 723 -3.71 31.47 19.48
N GLU A 724 -3.09 31.63 18.31
CA GLU A 724 -1.65 31.91 18.22
C GLU A 724 -1.34 33.42 18.28
N SER A 725 -0.44 33.86 19.15
CA SER A 725 -0.18 35.29 19.41
C SER A 725 0.56 36.05 18.30
N HIS A 726 0.85 35.41 17.16
CA HIS A 726 1.62 36.02 16.09
C HIS A 726 0.70 36.65 15.06
N HIS A 727 0.66 37.98 15.05
CA HIS A 727 0.00 38.74 14.00
C HIS A 727 0.79 38.64 12.70
N PHE A 728 0.29 37.87 11.74
CA PHE A 728 0.79 37.95 10.38
C PHE A 728 0.37 39.31 9.80
N LYS A 729 1.35 40.12 9.37
CA LYS A 729 1.08 41.42 8.72
C LYS A 729 0.63 41.20 7.28
N HIS A 730 -0.52 40.56 7.09
CA HIS A 730 -1.23 40.62 5.81
C HIS A 730 -2.04 41.91 5.78
N ARG A 731 -1.73 42.84 4.87
CA ARG A 731 -2.61 43.99 4.61
C ARG A 731 -3.96 43.41 4.11
N ASN A 732 -4.99 43.50 4.94
CA ASN A 732 -6.36 43.02 4.69
C ASN A 732 -6.55 41.47 4.58
N GLY A 733 -5.72 40.68 5.27
CA GLY A 733 -5.83 39.21 5.29
C GLY A 733 -6.07 38.61 6.69
N PRO A 734 -5.93 37.27 6.84
CA PRO A 734 -6.01 36.61 8.15
C PRO A 734 -4.98 37.19 9.11
N LYS A 735 -5.37 37.37 10.36
CA LYS A 735 -4.51 37.90 11.43
C LYS A 735 -3.71 36.78 12.11
N TYR A 736 -4.27 35.58 12.14
CA TYR A 736 -3.69 34.41 12.78
C TYR A 736 -3.29 33.34 11.76
N GLU A 737 -2.57 32.31 12.23
CA GLU A 737 -2.19 31.17 11.40
C GLU A 737 -3.43 30.43 10.86
N LEU A 738 -3.29 29.89 9.65
CA LEU A 738 -4.35 29.21 8.91
C LEU A 738 -4.17 27.69 8.90
N VAL A 739 -5.27 26.95 9.05
CA VAL A 739 -5.33 25.51 8.82
C VAL A 739 -6.22 25.23 7.60
N HIS A 740 -5.69 24.55 6.59
CA HIS A 740 -6.46 24.25 5.38
C HIS A 740 -7.43 23.10 5.61
N LEU A 741 -8.68 23.32 5.21
CA LEU A 741 -9.76 22.34 5.29
C LEU A 741 -9.79 21.46 4.04
N CYS A 742 -9.53 22.01 2.86
CA CYS A 742 -9.52 21.26 1.61
C CYS A 742 -8.14 21.25 0.94
N LYS A 743 -7.94 20.35 -0.03
CA LYS A 743 -6.82 20.49 -0.99
C LYS A 743 -7.17 21.61 -1.97
N GLY A 744 -6.19 22.41 -2.36
CA GLY A 744 -6.43 23.47 -3.34
C GLY A 744 -6.87 22.91 -4.69
N ARG A 745 -8.00 23.41 -5.18
CA ARG A 745 -8.60 23.13 -6.50
C ARG A 745 -7.98 24.06 -7.54
N GLU A 746 -7.52 23.50 -8.64
CA GLU A 746 -7.00 24.30 -9.75
C GLU A 746 -8.16 24.88 -10.56
N VAL A 747 -8.09 26.16 -10.88
CA VAL A 747 -9.07 26.91 -11.64
C VAL A 747 -8.37 27.53 -12.84
N HIS A 748 -8.86 27.23 -14.03
CA HIS A 748 -8.24 27.60 -15.30
C HIS A 748 -8.93 28.82 -15.89
N LEU A 749 -8.16 29.84 -16.26
CA LEU A 749 -8.66 31.07 -16.86
C LEU A 749 -7.98 31.34 -18.21
N SER A 750 -8.77 31.77 -19.19
CA SER A 750 -8.29 32.15 -20.52
C SER A 750 -8.77 33.55 -20.87
N MET A 751 -7.91 34.32 -21.54
CA MET A 751 -8.25 35.65 -21.99
C MET A 751 -9.40 35.56 -23.01
N ALA A 752 -10.46 36.34 -22.80
CA ALA A 752 -11.56 36.39 -23.75
C ALA A 752 -11.04 36.87 -25.12
N VAL A 753 -11.13 36.01 -26.14
CA VAL A 753 -10.87 36.42 -27.52
C VAL A 753 -12.05 37.28 -27.94
N LYS A 754 -11.77 38.54 -28.28
CA LYS A 754 -12.78 39.45 -28.83
C LYS A 754 -13.38 38.93 -30.12
#